data_AF-A0A958BFN5-F1
#
_entry.id   AF-A0A958BFN5-F1
#
_cell.length_a   1.000
_cell.length_b   1.000
_cell.length_c   1.000
_cell.angle_alpha   90.00
_cell.angle_beta   90.00
_cell.angle_gamma   90.00
#
_symmetry.space_group_name_H-M   'P 1'
#
loop_
_entity.id
_entity.type
_entity.pdbx_description
1 polymer ?
#
loop_
_entity_poly.entity_id
_entity_poly.type
_entity_poly.pdbx_seq_one_letter_code
_entity_poly.pdbx_strand_id
1 'polypeptide(L)'
;MCAYAALALAYNLATPVGEAPDEPEHYAFVQYLRAEGRLPMAPATSQDGWIQAKHPPLYYAVATLVSLPWDIGQLGFMANPFFGFDLDPSSRDRAVPNALLHFSREAWPYAWAPDIRAARAMRLVSTLFGLVTLSATWALARAAWPGRPALAWLATALVAFLPGFLFGSAVLSNDAAANAAAALVILAALRLAAPGASGRDAFGAGVALGLGLLAKLTTLPLAGLLGLALLLGALQQGRWRQLPRLVARTALGIAMVSGWWFGLNMLRYGVDDPLGWKRFTGRAADLARSTPLTDELGQFWQVQLASFWGWFGWLALPLPRWQYAVAAALILCAVAGLLRWGLVERRSCSLATRRAMALAMLTCVLAYASVFRLAFDMNLVVAHGRLLYIALPALALLVATGLLAWFPPAWERPVALALALGLFGLALQALVGTLWPGYRLPVALAEAELGEFALPLDIGFGHQVRLLAYDFASTSPPAAGSAWRETGEPLLLDLRGTRAASSARLAGILYWEVEPGLRDRRDPEAPGLVVYAHLVDAAGRLVGRWEQPPFGGRRPFVGWEDGERFALPFELAIAPDAAGGLAWLELGVYPEGLPEQRLPLEAGEGQRAASAGPAPILGERWARIGPLVILDDRVAPRSATPGPVLAGFGPSAELELIGIQAERFGSTISVGLDWRRRPHAARPRTLPSVQPAGTARFDEASVFVHLIGADGRLLATGDGPPIDGRLSIGWWPEGLLLRGRHAIALPSDLTASELRRLREGRMELRVGLYDLASGIRWPAFDPAGQRLDDEAYAGAPRIAPGAQGR
;
A
#
# COMPACT_ATOMS: atom_id res chain seq x y z
N MET A 1 -26.31 -12.53 -16.23
CA MET A 1 -26.60 -13.18 -14.93
C MET A 1 -25.46 -14.10 -14.49
N CYS A 2 -25.15 -15.21 -15.18
CA CYS A 2 -24.07 -16.12 -14.76
C CYS A 2 -22.71 -15.41 -14.61
N ALA A 3 -22.32 -14.59 -15.60
CA ALA A 3 -21.09 -13.80 -15.55
C ALA A 3 -21.05 -12.84 -14.35
N TYR A 4 -22.19 -12.23 -14.00
CA TYR A 4 -22.32 -11.39 -12.81
C TYR A 4 -22.14 -12.20 -11.53
N ALA A 5 -22.81 -13.35 -11.40
CA ALA A 5 -22.69 -14.19 -10.21
C ALA A 5 -21.25 -14.69 -10.00
N ALA A 6 -20.57 -15.08 -11.09
CA ALA A 6 -19.16 -15.46 -11.05
C ALA A 6 -18.25 -14.30 -10.63
N LEU A 7 -18.44 -13.10 -11.19
CA LEU A 7 -17.69 -11.92 -10.77
C LEU A 7 -17.99 -11.52 -9.33
N ALA A 8 -19.26 -11.49 -8.91
CA ALA A 8 -19.65 -11.17 -7.54
C ALA A 8 -19.05 -12.16 -6.53
N LEU A 9 -18.98 -13.45 -6.88
CA LEU A 9 -18.27 -14.44 -6.08
C LEU A 9 -16.76 -14.16 -6.02
N ALA A 10 -16.14 -13.82 -7.15
CA ALA A 10 -14.72 -13.47 -7.16
C ALA A 10 -14.42 -12.19 -6.35
N TYR A 11 -15.29 -11.18 -6.40
CA TYR A 11 -15.22 -9.99 -5.54
C TYR A 11 -15.43 -10.32 -4.06
N ASN A 12 -16.32 -11.26 -3.75
CA ASN A 12 -16.54 -11.73 -2.38
C ASN A 12 -15.25 -12.36 -1.85
N LEU A 13 -14.63 -13.26 -2.62
CA LEU A 13 -13.37 -13.91 -2.27
C LEU A 13 -12.21 -12.92 -2.14
N ALA A 14 -12.11 -11.95 -3.05
CA ALA A 14 -11.05 -10.94 -3.08
C ALA A 14 -11.14 -9.90 -1.96
N THR A 15 -12.35 -9.59 -1.47
CA THR A 15 -12.55 -8.63 -0.38
C THR A 15 -12.42 -9.36 0.97
N PRO A 16 -11.48 -8.98 1.86
CA PRO A 16 -11.46 -9.49 3.23
C PRO A 16 -12.75 -9.16 3.99
N VAL A 17 -13.09 -9.94 5.03
CA VAL A 17 -14.34 -9.72 5.78
C VAL A 17 -14.20 -8.49 6.65
N GLY A 18 -15.14 -7.53 6.56
CA GLY A 18 -15.12 -6.28 7.34
C GLY A 18 -14.54 -5.08 6.59
N GLU A 19 -13.92 -5.31 5.44
CA GLU A 19 -13.31 -4.23 4.63
C GLU A 19 -14.33 -3.40 3.84
N ALA A 20 -15.57 -3.86 3.72
CA ALA A 20 -16.63 -2.98 3.21
C ALA A 20 -17.13 -2.02 4.29
N PRO A 21 -17.51 -0.77 3.91
CA PRO A 21 -18.06 0.19 4.86
C PRO A 21 -19.32 -0.37 5.53
N ASP A 22 -19.38 -0.24 6.85
CA ASP A 22 -20.45 -0.73 7.74
C ASP A 22 -20.56 -2.27 7.87
N GLU A 23 -19.76 -3.04 7.13
CA GLU A 23 -19.86 -4.50 7.12
C GLU A 23 -19.69 -5.15 8.52
N PRO A 24 -18.74 -4.70 9.37
CA PRO A 24 -18.63 -5.20 10.75
C PRO A 24 -19.93 -5.09 11.54
N GLU A 25 -20.63 -3.96 11.42
CA GLU A 25 -21.89 -3.74 12.12
C GLU A 25 -23.04 -4.54 11.53
N HIS A 26 -23.05 -4.76 10.21
CA HIS A 26 -24.02 -5.66 9.57
C HIS A 26 -23.86 -7.11 10.04
N TYR A 27 -22.61 -7.58 10.21
CA TYR A 27 -22.33 -8.89 10.78
C TYR A 27 -22.79 -8.97 12.25
N ALA A 28 -22.48 -7.96 13.06
CA ALA A 28 -22.92 -7.88 14.45
C ALA A 28 -24.45 -7.89 14.60
N PHE A 29 -25.19 -7.24 13.68
CA PHE A 29 -26.64 -7.29 13.66
C PHE A 29 -27.15 -8.75 13.49
N VAL A 30 -26.58 -9.50 12.53
CA VAL A 30 -26.98 -10.89 12.29
C VAL A 30 -26.64 -11.77 13.49
N GLN A 31 -25.49 -11.57 14.13
CA GLN A 31 -25.13 -12.26 15.36
C GLN A 31 -26.14 -12.00 16.48
N TYR A 32 -26.47 -10.73 16.70
CA TYR A 32 -27.47 -10.33 17.70
C TYR A 32 -28.81 -11.01 17.44
N LEU A 33 -29.28 -11.01 16.18
CA LEU A 33 -30.55 -11.64 15.83
C LEU A 33 -30.53 -13.16 16.05
N ARG A 34 -29.39 -13.83 15.80
CA ARG A 34 -29.21 -15.27 16.10
C ARG A 34 -29.15 -15.58 17.59
N ALA A 35 -28.51 -14.72 18.38
CA ALA A 35 -28.34 -14.93 19.82
C ALA A 35 -29.63 -14.60 20.60
N GLU A 36 -30.27 -13.48 20.26
CA GLU A 36 -31.36 -12.91 21.07
C GLU A 36 -32.77 -13.21 20.51
N GLY A 37 -32.86 -13.65 19.25
CA GLY A 37 -34.16 -13.93 18.60
C GLY A 37 -35.07 -12.71 18.44
N ARG A 38 -34.54 -11.49 18.59
CA ARG A 38 -35.29 -10.23 18.55
C ARG A 38 -34.50 -9.13 17.85
N LEU A 39 -35.20 -8.11 17.35
CA LEU A 39 -34.56 -6.96 16.72
C LEU A 39 -33.83 -6.08 17.75
N PRO A 40 -32.60 -5.64 17.46
CA PRO A 40 -31.88 -4.69 18.30
C PRO A 40 -32.64 -3.37 18.38
N MET A 41 -32.34 -2.57 19.41
CA MET A 41 -32.86 -1.21 19.51
C MET A 41 -31.93 -0.25 18.80
N ALA A 42 -32.51 0.80 18.20
CA ALA A 42 -31.73 1.90 17.68
C ALA A 42 -30.93 2.53 18.84
N PRO A 43 -29.65 2.85 18.63
CA PRO A 43 -28.82 3.40 19.67
C PRO A 43 -29.27 4.83 20.01
N ALA A 44 -29.25 5.20 21.30
CA ALA A 44 -29.66 6.54 21.76
C ALA A 44 -28.49 7.51 21.90
N THR A 45 -27.32 7.00 22.31
CA THR A 45 -26.07 7.75 22.46
C THR A 45 -24.95 7.08 21.67
N SER A 46 -23.80 7.74 21.51
CA SER A 46 -22.60 7.14 20.88
C SER A 46 -22.02 5.97 21.69
N GLN A 47 -22.27 5.93 23.00
CA GLN A 47 -21.85 4.86 23.92
C GLN A 47 -22.78 3.63 23.87
N ASP A 48 -24.01 3.78 23.37
CA ASP A 48 -24.99 2.69 23.32
C ASP A 48 -24.99 1.97 21.98
N GLY A 49 -24.45 0.75 21.86
CA GLY A 49 -24.65 -0.10 20.68
C GLY A 49 -24.12 0.45 19.34
N TRP A 50 -24.62 -0.11 18.24
CA TRP A 50 -24.06 0.01 16.88
C TRP A 50 -24.95 0.91 16.00
N ILE A 51 -24.37 1.75 15.13
CA ILE A 51 -25.11 2.70 14.27
C ILE A 51 -26.10 1.98 13.33
N GLN A 52 -25.74 0.80 12.83
CA GLN A 52 -26.55 0.03 11.89
C GLN A 52 -27.78 -0.62 12.54
N ALA A 53 -27.88 -0.69 13.88
CA ALA A 53 -29.03 -1.24 14.59
C ALA A 53 -30.35 -0.48 14.33
N LYS A 54 -30.26 0.77 13.84
CA LYS A 54 -31.42 1.56 13.39
C LYS A 54 -32.10 0.99 12.15
N HIS A 55 -31.40 0.16 11.38
CA HIS A 55 -31.90 -0.22 10.07
C HIS A 55 -33.04 -1.25 10.13
N PRO A 56 -33.95 -1.19 9.16
CA PRO A 56 -35.00 -2.18 8.98
C PRO A 56 -34.46 -3.62 8.75
N PRO A 57 -35.25 -4.66 9.08
CA PRO A 57 -34.72 -6.01 9.31
C PRO A 57 -34.61 -6.93 8.09
N LEU A 58 -35.10 -6.56 6.89
CA LEU A 58 -35.24 -7.51 5.76
C LEU A 58 -33.92 -8.21 5.41
N TYR A 59 -32.86 -7.43 5.21
CA TYR A 59 -31.57 -7.98 4.84
C TYR A 59 -31.03 -8.91 5.92
N TYR A 60 -31.08 -8.47 7.17
CA TYR A 60 -30.54 -9.21 8.30
C TYR A 60 -31.32 -10.50 8.56
N ALA A 61 -32.65 -10.49 8.42
CA ALA A 61 -33.47 -11.69 8.54
C ALA A 61 -33.07 -12.76 7.52
N VAL A 62 -32.85 -12.37 6.25
CA VAL A 62 -32.41 -13.30 5.21
C VAL A 62 -30.98 -13.79 5.47
N ALA A 63 -30.07 -12.90 5.87
CA ALA A 63 -28.70 -13.27 6.23
C ALA A 63 -28.65 -14.21 7.45
N THR A 64 -29.50 -14.00 8.45
CA THR A 64 -29.69 -14.89 9.60
C THR A 64 -30.15 -16.28 9.17
N LEU A 65 -31.10 -16.39 8.23
CA LEU A 65 -31.53 -17.69 7.71
C LEU A 65 -30.40 -18.42 6.98
N VAL A 66 -29.63 -17.69 6.16
CA VAL A 66 -28.47 -18.26 5.45
C VAL A 66 -27.35 -18.67 6.41
N SER A 67 -27.24 -18.02 7.57
CA SER A 67 -26.21 -18.32 8.56
C SER A 67 -26.54 -19.47 9.51
N LEU A 68 -27.77 -19.99 9.50
CA LEU A 68 -28.20 -21.09 10.38
C LEU A 68 -27.29 -22.34 10.37
N PRO A 69 -26.85 -22.87 9.20
CA PRO A 69 -25.99 -24.06 9.17
C PRO A 69 -24.52 -23.76 9.48
N TRP A 70 -24.16 -22.49 9.71
CA TRP A 70 -22.79 -22.05 9.93
C TRP A 70 -22.56 -21.67 11.39
N ASP A 71 -21.31 -21.81 11.81
CA ASP A 71 -20.84 -21.25 13.08
C ASP A 71 -20.46 -19.78 12.87
N ILE A 72 -21.20 -18.89 13.52
CA ILE A 72 -21.02 -17.43 13.46
C ILE A 72 -20.29 -16.96 14.72
N GLY A 73 -19.01 -17.30 14.84
CA GLY A 73 -18.14 -16.85 15.93
C GLY A 73 -17.89 -15.33 15.91
N GLN A 74 -17.28 -14.82 16.98
CA GLN A 74 -16.86 -13.42 17.07
C GLN A 74 -15.63 -13.19 16.18
N LEU A 75 -15.79 -12.37 15.14
CA LEU A 75 -14.70 -12.08 14.20
C LEU A 75 -13.61 -11.18 14.81
N GLY A 76 -13.93 -10.42 15.88
CA GLY A 76 -12.95 -9.58 16.58
C GLY A 76 -12.30 -8.55 15.68
N PHE A 77 -13.11 -7.79 14.91
CA PHE A 77 -12.60 -6.75 14.01
C PHE A 77 -11.78 -5.72 14.79
N MET A 78 -10.51 -5.56 14.41
CA MET A 78 -9.59 -4.61 15.02
C MET A 78 -9.19 -3.57 13.98
N ALA A 79 -9.24 -2.29 14.34
CA ALA A 79 -8.80 -1.23 13.45
C ALA A 79 -7.30 -1.35 13.17
N ASN A 80 -6.91 -1.07 11.93
CA ASN A 80 -5.51 -0.94 11.58
C ASN A 80 -4.99 0.44 12.02
N PRO A 81 -4.00 0.54 12.92
CA PRO A 81 -3.51 1.82 13.44
C PRO A 81 -2.92 2.73 12.35
N PHE A 82 -2.47 2.15 11.23
CA PHE A 82 -1.91 2.88 10.09
C PHE A 82 -2.96 3.30 9.05
N PHE A 83 -4.24 2.97 9.26
CA PHE A 83 -5.31 3.37 8.37
C PHE A 83 -5.78 4.79 8.66
N GLY A 84 -5.84 5.62 7.63
CA GLY A 84 -6.41 6.96 7.69
C GLY A 84 -7.40 7.18 6.54
N PHE A 85 -8.47 7.94 6.82
CA PHE A 85 -9.40 8.41 5.79
C PHE A 85 -8.76 9.52 4.96
N ASP A 86 -7.87 9.13 4.04
CA ASP A 86 -7.24 10.08 3.13
C ASP A 86 -8.04 10.22 1.84
N LEU A 87 -8.83 11.28 1.79
CA LEU A 87 -9.66 11.62 0.64
C LEU A 87 -8.89 12.45 -0.41
N ASP A 88 -7.64 12.86 -0.13
CA ASP A 88 -6.80 13.62 -1.06
C ASP A 88 -6.10 12.67 -2.06
N PRO A 89 -6.34 12.84 -3.38
CA PRO A 89 -5.66 12.07 -4.41
C PRO A 89 -4.14 12.22 -4.49
N SER A 90 -3.54 13.21 -3.83
CA SER A 90 -2.13 13.58 -3.94
C SER A 90 -1.23 12.97 -2.87
N SER A 91 -1.78 12.51 -1.75
CA SER A 91 -1.10 11.89 -0.59
C SER A 91 -1.07 10.35 -0.63
N ARG A 92 -1.48 9.77 -1.76
CA ARG A 92 -1.77 8.34 -1.98
C ARG A 92 -0.63 7.35 -1.74
N ASP A 93 0.62 7.77 -1.88
CA ASP A 93 1.76 6.87 -1.74
C ASP A 93 1.95 6.34 -0.31
N ARG A 94 1.17 6.85 0.66
CA ARG A 94 1.21 6.45 2.08
C ARG A 94 -0.08 5.77 2.59
N ALA A 95 -1.12 5.65 1.77
CA ALA A 95 -2.41 5.16 2.24
C ALA A 95 -2.43 3.64 2.38
N VAL A 96 -2.71 3.16 3.59
CA VAL A 96 -2.91 1.73 3.88
C VAL A 96 -4.29 1.29 3.38
N PRO A 97 -4.38 0.26 2.53
CA PRO A 97 -5.64 -0.14 1.89
C PRO A 97 -6.63 -0.86 2.81
N ASN A 98 -6.16 -1.52 3.87
CA ASN A 98 -7.00 -2.25 4.82
C ASN A 98 -7.25 -1.44 6.08
N ALA A 99 -8.53 -1.16 6.33
CA ALA A 99 -8.97 -0.46 7.53
C ALA A 99 -8.95 -1.35 8.77
N LEU A 100 -8.95 -2.67 8.58
CA LEU A 100 -8.94 -3.66 9.64
C LEU A 100 -7.67 -4.50 9.59
N LEU A 101 -7.28 -5.03 10.75
CA LEU A 101 -6.24 -6.05 10.84
C LEU A 101 -6.80 -7.40 10.39
N HIS A 102 -6.00 -8.11 9.60
CA HIS A 102 -6.34 -9.43 9.07
C HIS A 102 -5.23 -10.43 9.41
N PHE A 103 -5.64 -11.63 9.80
CA PHE A 103 -4.74 -12.65 10.36
C PHE A 103 -4.57 -13.84 9.42
N SER A 104 -3.53 -14.68 9.62
CA SER A 104 -3.27 -15.83 8.74
C SER A 104 -4.38 -16.87 8.75
N ARG A 105 -5.17 -17.00 9.84
CA ARG A 105 -6.35 -17.88 9.85
C ARG A 105 -7.37 -17.54 8.76
N GLU A 106 -7.37 -16.30 8.26
CA GLU A 106 -8.22 -15.82 7.18
C GLU A 106 -7.69 -16.16 5.78
N ALA A 107 -6.53 -16.82 5.68
CA ALA A 107 -5.99 -17.26 4.40
C ALA A 107 -6.89 -18.33 3.77
N TRP A 108 -6.99 -18.30 2.42
CA TRP A 108 -7.67 -19.35 1.67
C TRP A 108 -7.00 -20.71 1.94
N PRO A 109 -7.76 -21.81 2.15
CA PRO A 109 -9.21 -21.99 1.91
C PRO A 109 -10.11 -21.73 3.13
N TYR A 110 -9.66 -20.94 4.10
CA TYR A 110 -10.40 -20.63 5.34
C TYR A 110 -10.70 -21.87 6.19
N ALA A 111 -9.92 -22.94 6.06
CA ALA A 111 -10.19 -24.23 6.73
C ALA A 111 -10.33 -24.07 8.25
N TRP A 112 -9.56 -23.15 8.82
CA TRP A 112 -9.44 -22.91 10.26
C TRP A 112 -10.26 -21.70 10.76
N ALA A 113 -11.11 -21.11 9.91
CA ALA A 113 -11.93 -19.93 10.24
C ALA A 113 -13.41 -20.15 9.85
N PRO A 114 -14.19 -20.90 10.66
CA PRO A 114 -15.59 -21.21 10.37
C PRO A 114 -16.49 -19.95 10.33
N ASP A 115 -16.19 -18.98 11.18
CA ASP A 115 -16.78 -17.63 11.25
C ASP A 115 -16.59 -16.84 9.94
N ILE A 116 -15.39 -16.87 9.35
CA ILE A 116 -15.09 -16.25 8.06
C ILE A 116 -15.88 -16.92 6.93
N ARG A 117 -15.98 -18.26 6.93
CA ARG A 117 -16.81 -18.98 5.96
C ARG A 117 -18.29 -18.59 6.08
N ALA A 118 -18.80 -18.47 7.32
CA ALA A 118 -20.16 -18.03 7.59
C ALA A 118 -20.41 -16.61 7.03
N ALA A 119 -19.50 -15.67 7.28
CA ALA A 119 -19.58 -14.32 6.72
C ALA A 119 -19.61 -14.32 5.19
N ARG A 120 -18.72 -15.08 4.54
CA ARG A 120 -18.67 -15.22 3.08
C ARG A 120 -19.92 -15.87 2.49
N ALA A 121 -20.52 -16.84 3.18
CA ALA A 121 -21.79 -17.43 2.80
C ALA A 121 -22.94 -16.42 2.90
N MET A 122 -23.01 -15.64 3.98
CA MET A 122 -23.99 -14.58 4.15
C MET A 122 -23.86 -13.47 3.09
N ARG A 123 -22.63 -13.14 2.63
CA ARG A 123 -22.41 -12.19 1.52
C ARG A 123 -23.13 -12.59 0.23
N LEU A 124 -23.39 -13.89 0.01
CA LEU A 124 -24.17 -14.35 -1.14
C LEU A 124 -25.60 -13.83 -1.13
N VAL A 125 -26.15 -13.43 0.04
CA VAL A 125 -27.46 -12.76 0.13
C VAL A 125 -27.46 -11.46 -0.67
N SER A 126 -26.40 -10.66 -0.57
CA SER A 126 -26.25 -9.43 -1.36
C SER A 126 -26.16 -9.74 -2.86
N THR A 127 -25.49 -10.82 -3.23
CA THR A 127 -25.40 -11.29 -4.63
C THR A 127 -26.76 -11.73 -5.17
N LEU A 128 -27.57 -12.43 -4.36
CA LEU A 128 -28.93 -12.82 -4.71
C LEU A 128 -29.83 -11.61 -4.93
N PHE A 129 -29.77 -10.61 -4.04
CA PHE A 129 -30.49 -9.36 -4.24
C PHE A 129 -30.02 -8.61 -5.49
N GLY A 130 -28.73 -8.62 -5.79
CA GLY A 130 -28.24 -8.05 -7.03
C GLY A 130 -28.76 -8.77 -8.28
N LEU A 131 -28.93 -10.10 -8.26
CA LEU A 131 -29.61 -10.83 -9.34
C LEU A 131 -31.08 -10.39 -9.52
N VAL A 132 -31.78 -10.07 -8.42
CA VAL A 132 -33.13 -9.47 -8.47
C VAL A 132 -33.07 -8.10 -9.13
N THR A 133 -32.12 -7.24 -8.74
CA THR A 133 -31.90 -5.94 -9.40
C THR A 133 -31.68 -6.10 -10.90
N LEU A 134 -30.82 -7.02 -11.33
CA LEU A 134 -30.55 -7.26 -12.75
C LEU A 134 -31.79 -7.77 -13.50
N SER A 135 -32.55 -8.68 -12.90
CA SER A 135 -33.77 -9.23 -13.49
C SER A 135 -34.85 -8.16 -13.64
N ALA A 136 -34.98 -7.28 -12.65
CA ALA A 136 -35.87 -6.14 -12.70
C ALA A 136 -35.42 -5.09 -13.73
N THR A 137 -34.11 -4.80 -13.84
CA THR A 137 -33.54 -3.92 -14.88
C THR A 137 -33.83 -4.45 -16.28
N TRP A 138 -33.63 -5.76 -16.50
CA TRP A 138 -33.95 -6.41 -17.77
C TRP A 138 -35.44 -6.25 -18.11
N ALA A 139 -36.32 -6.59 -17.17
CA ALA A 139 -37.76 -6.48 -17.35
C ALA A 139 -38.21 -5.03 -17.58
N LEU A 140 -37.60 -4.08 -16.87
CA LEU A 140 -37.84 -2.64 -17.03
C LEU A 140 -37.48 -2.18 -18.45
N ALA A 141 -36.30 -2.53 -18.93
CA ALA A 141 -35.85 -2.17 -20.27
C ALA A 141 -36.71 -2.82 -21.37
N ARG A 142 -37.10 -4.09 -21.20
CA ARG A 142 -38.02 -4.77 -22.14
C ARG A 142 -39.41 -4.16 -22.15
N ALA A 143 -39.91 -3.69 -21.01
CA ALA A 143 -41.19 -3.00 -20.92
C ALA A 143 -41.12 -1.58 -21.50
N ALA A 144 -40.02 -0.86 -21.27
CA ALA A 144 -39.80 0.48 -21.80
C ALA A 144 -39.59 0.47 -23.33
N TRP A 145 -38.90 -0.55 -23.85
CA TRP A 145 -38.53 -0.66 -25.27
C TRP A 145 -38.82 -2.06 -25.85
N PRO A 146 -40.09 -2.41 -26.10
CA PRO A 146 -40.45 -3.76 -26.52
C PRO A 146 -39.80 -4.24 -27.82
N GLY A 147 -39.55 -3.31 -28.76
CA GLY A 147 -38.95 -3.60 -30.08
C GLY A 147 -37.43 -3.48 -30.16
N ARG A 148 -36.73 -3.06 -29.09
CA ARG A 148 -35.27 -2.84 -29.10
C ARG A 148 -34.58 -3.69 -28.01
N PRO A 149 -34.43 -5.01 -28.22
CA PRO A 149 -33.88 -5.91 -27.19
C PRO A 149 -32.44 -5.57 -26.79
N ALA A 150 -31.67 -4.91 -27.66
CA ALA A 150 -30.31 -4.46 -27.37
C ALA A 150 -30.25 -3.49 -26.17
N LEU A 151 -31.30 -2.68 -25.95
CA LEU A 151 -31.38 -1.80 -24.78
C LEU A 151 -31.48 -2.59 -23.47
N ALA A 152 -32.20 -3.72 -23.48
CA ALA A 152 -32.26 -4.58 -22.31
C ALA A 152 -30.92 -5.26 -22.02
N TRP A 153 -30.18 -5.65 -23.08
CA TRP A 153 -28.84 -6.22 -22.95
C TRP A 153 -27.89 -5.21 -22.32
N LEU A 154 -27.81 -4.01 -22.90
CA LEU A 154 -26.88 -2.97 -22.45
C LEU A 154 -27.27 -2.41 -21.08
N ALA A 155 -28.54 -2.12 -20.81
CA ALA A 155 -28.97 -1.62 -19.50
C ALA A 155 -28.66 -2.65 -18.39
N THR A 156 -28.90 -3.94 -18.64
CA THR A 156 -28.58 -4.98 -17.67
C THR A 156 -27.07 -5.14 -17.51
N ALA A 157 -26.28 -5.06 -18.58
CA ALA A 157 -24.82 -5.12 -18.54
C ALA A 157 -24.20 -3.93 -17.79
N LEU A 158 -24.74 -2.72 -17.97
CA LEU A 158 -24.34 -1.51 -17.24
C LEU A 158 -24.50 -1.68 -15.73
N VAL A 159 -25.56 -2.35 -15.26
CA VAL A 159 -25.71 -2.66 -13.83
C VAL A 159 -24.81 -3.82 -13.42
N ALA A 160 -24.79 -4.91 -14.20
CA ALA A 160 -24.09 -6.15 -13.88
C ALA A 160 -22.57 -5.98 -13.81
N PHE A 161 -22.00 -5.06 -14.59
CA PHE A 161 -20.55 -4.88 -14.71
C PHE A 161 -20.10 -3.51 -14.23
N LEU A 162 -20.93 -2.78 -13.48
CA LEU A 162 -20.50 -1.60 -12.75
C LEU A 162 -19.64 -2.05 -11.55
N PRO A 163 -18.34 -1.71 -11.48
CA PRO A 163 -17.45 -2.24 -10.44
C PRO A 163 -17.92 -1.94 -9.00
N GLY A 164 -18.43 -0.74 -8.74
CA GLY A 164 -18.98 -0.36 -7.43
C GLY A 164 -20.24 -1.15 -7.04
N PHE A 165 -21.12 -1.46 -8.00
CA PHE A 165 -22.31 -2.29 -7.73
C PHE A 165 -21.92 -3.75 -7.49
N LEU A 166 -20.94 -4.29 -8.24
CA LEU A 166 -20.38 -5.61 -8.01
C LEU A 166 -19.78 -5.73 -6.60
N PHE A 167 -18.97 -4.76 -6.18
CA PHE A 167 -18.41 -4.71 -4.83
C PHE A 167 -19.50 -4.67 -3.76
N GLY A 168 -20.48 -3.77 -3.88
CA GLY A 168 -21.61 -3.69 -2.95
C GLY A 168 -22.51 -4.95 -2.92
N SER A 169 -22.50 -5.74 -4.00
CA SER A 169 -23.23 -7.01 -4.07
C SER A 169 -22.42 -8.21 -3.56
N ALA A 170 -21.16 -8.01 -3.20
CA ALA A 170 -20.22 -9.04 -2.79
C ALA A 170 -19.88 -9.00 -1.29
N VAL A 171 -20.50 -8.08 -0.54
CA VAL A 171 -20.24 -7.78 0.87
C VAL A 171 -21.55 -7.79 1.68
N LEU A 172 -21.48 -7.87 3.01
CA LEU A 172 -22.69 -7.79 3.84
C LEU A 172 -23.21 -6.37 3.83
N SER A 173 -24.37 -6.13 3.21
CA SER A 173 -24.94 -4.79 3.13
C SER A 173 -26.44 -4.82 2.87
N ASN A 174 -27.18 -4.04 3.67
CA ASN A 174 -28.60 -3.81 3.44
C ASN A 174 -28.90 -2.97 2.18
N ASP A 175 -27.89 -2.32 1.59
CA ASP A 175 -28.04 -1.60 0.31
C ASP A 175 -28.43 -2.54 -0.82
N ALA A 176 -27.92 -3.79 -0.83
CA ALA A 176 -28.27 -4.75 -1.87
C ALA A 176 -29.80 -5.04 -1.88
N ALA A 177 -30.40 -5.25 -0.71
CA ALA A 177 -31.84 -5.45 -0.58
C ALA A 177 -32.63 -4.20 -0.98
N ALA A 178 -32.16 -3.01 -0.59
CA ALA A 178 -32.78 -1.74 -0.96
C ALA A 178 -32.75 -1.52 -2.48
N ASN A 179 -31.63 -1.81 -3.14
CA ASN A 179 -31.45 -1.71 -4.59
C ASN A 179 -32.36 -2.69 -5.34
N ALA A 180 -32.50 -3.92 -4.85
CA ALA A 180 -33.41 -4.91 -5.42
C ALA A 180 -34.87 -4.45 -5.33
N ALA A 181 -35.30 -4.00 -4.16
CA ALA A 181 -36.66 -3.50 -3.95
C ALA A 181 -36.93 -2.25 -4.78
N ALA A 182 -35.98 -1.30 -4.84
CA ALA A 182 -36.09 -0.12 -5.66
C ALA A 182 -36.24 -0.44 -7.15
N ALA A 183 -35.47 -1.42 -7.66
CA ALA A 183 -35.61 -1.89 -9.04
C ALA A 183 -37.02 -2.46 -9.34
N LEU A 184 -37.58 -3.21 -8.40
CA LEU A 184 -38.96 -3.71 -8.50
C LEU A 184 -39.99 -2.59 -8.43
N VAL A 185 -39.78 -1.57 -7.59
CA VAL A 185 -40.66 -0.39 -7.50
C VAL A 185 -40.63 0.41 -8.80
N ILE A 186 -39.47 0.63 -9.41
CA ILE A 186 -39.34 1.33 -10.70
C ILE A 186 -40.06 0.55 -11.81
N LEU A 187 -39.88 -0.77 -11.87
CA LEU A 187 -40.60 -1.64 -12.79
C LEU A 187 -42.12 -1.59 -12.56
N ALA A 188 -42.56 -1.63 -11.30
CA ALA A 188 -43.97 -1.57 -10.94
C ALA A 188 -44.58 -0.21 -11.29
N ALA A 189 -43.85 0.90 -11.07
CA ALA A 189 -44.27 2.24 -11.48
C ALA A 189 -44.53 2.30 -12.99
N LEU A 190 -43.65 1.70 -13.80
CA LEU A 190 -43.86 1.64 -15.25
C LEU A 190 -45.13 0.84 -15.61
N ARG A 191 -45.34 -0.32 -14.97
CA ARG A 191 -46.54 -1.14 -15.22
C ARG A 191 -47.84 -0.44 -14.80
N LEU A 192 -47.81 0.30 -13.69
CA LEU A 192 -48.96 1.08 -13.22
C LEU A 192 -49.28 2.27 -14.12
N ALA A 193 -48.27 2.89 -14.72
CA ALA A 193 -48.45 3.96 -15.68
C ALA A 193 -48.90 3.48 -17.07
N ALA A 194 -48.88 2.16 -17.32
CA ALA A 194 -49.33 1.54 -18.56
C ALA A 194 -50.86 1.29 -18.57
N PRO A 195 -51.48 1.23 -19.77
CA PRO A 195 -52.89 0.86 -19.89
C PRO A 195 -53.18 -0.53 -19.30
N GLY A 196 -54.30 -0.66 -18.59
CA GLY A 196 -54.76 -1.96 -18.08
C GLY A 196 -54.21 -2.37 -16.71
N ALA A 197 -53.50 -1.49 -16.01
CA ALA A 197 -53.04 -1.73 -14.64
C ALA A 197 -54.16 -2.27 -13.74
N SER A 198 -53.95 -3.45 -13.18
CA SER A 198 -54.90 -4.11 -12.30
C SER A 198 -54.60 -3.75 -10.85
N GLY A 199 -55.56 -3.99 -9.96
CA GLY A 199 -55.25 -3.83 -8.54
C GLY A 199 -54.31 -4.92 -7.98
N ARG A 200 -54.03 -6.00 -8.72
CA ARG A 200 -52.94 -6.93 -8.38
C ARG A 200 -51.59 -6.26 -8.60
N ASP A 201 -51.45 -5.49 -9.68
CA ASP A 201 -50.24 -4.71 -9.96
C ASP A 201 -50.05 -3.61 -8.90
N ALA A 202 -51.13 -2.94 -8.48
CA ALA A 202 -51.07 -1.94 -7.41
C ALA A 202 -50.65 -2.55 -6.07
N PHE A 203 -51.25 -3.69 -5.70
CA PHE A 203 -50.84 -4.44 -4.51
C PHE A 203 -49.37 -4.89 -4.58
N GLY A 204 -48.94 -5.45 -5.71
CA GLY A 204 -47.55 -5.86 -5.95
C GLY A 204 -46.56 -4.69 -5.88
N ALA A 205 -46.93 -3.51 -6.37
CA ALA A 205 -46.14 -2.28 -6.22
C ALA A 205 -46.00 -1.88 -4.74
N GLY A 206 -47.09 -2.02 -3.98
CA GLY A 206 -47.09 -1.80 -2.53
C GLY A 206 -46.19 -2.77 -1.79
N VAL A 207 -46.22 -4.06 -2.15
CA VAL A 207 -45.32 -5.08 -1.62
C VAL A 207 -43.85 -4.74 -1.93
N ALA A 208 -43.54 -4.35 -3.17
CA ALA A 208 -42.18 -3.97 -3.56
C ALA A 208 -41.66 -2.76 -2.76
N LEU A 209 -42.49 -1.72 -2.57
CA LEU A 209 -42.12 -0.57 -1.75
C LEU A 209 -42.01 -0.95 -0.27
N GLY A 210 -42.93 -1.77 0.25
CA GLY A 210 -42.86 -2.28 1.63
C GLY A 210 -41.58 -3.08 1.90
N LEU A 211 -41.12 -3.89 0.93
CA LEU A 211 -39.83 -4.58 1.00
C LEU A 211 -38.66 -3.58 1.03
N GLY A 212 -38.75 -2.50 0.22
CA GLY A 212 -37.76 -1.42 0.23
C GLY A 212 -37.68 -0.73 1.59
N LEU A 213 -38.85 -0.40 2.17
CA LEU A 213 -38.93 0.21 3.50
C LEU A 213 -38.44 -0.74 4.61
N LEU A 214 -38.62 -2.05 4.45
CA LEU A 214 -38.02 -3.07 5.32
C LEU A 214 -36.54 -3.34 5.06
N ALA A 215 -35.94 -2.80 3.99
CA ALA A 215 -34.50 -2.88 3.75
C ALA A 215 -33.79 -1.59 4.21
N LYS A 216 -34.25 -0.44 3.73
CA LYS A 216 -33.65 0.87 3.99
C LYS A 216 -34.62 2.01 3.69
N LEU A 217 -34.70 2.98 4.61
CA LEU A 217 -35.57 4.15 4.46
C LEU A 217 -35.20 5.07 3.29
N THR A 218 -34.00 4.90 2.69
CA THR A 218 -33.61 5.59 1.46
C THR A 218 -34.52 5.25 0.26
N THR A 219 -35.33 4.21 0.35
CA THR A 219 -36.34 3.86 -0.69
C THR A 219 -37.64 4.65 -0.58
N LEU A 220 -37.89 5.34 0.55
CA LEU A 220 -39.11 6.12 0.80
C LEU A 220 -39.48 7.12 -0.32
N PRO A 221 -38.53 7.86 -0.94
CA PRO A 221 -38.86 8.78 -2.04
C PRO A 221 -39.57 8.11 -3.22
N LEU A 222 -39.41 6.80 -3.41
CA LEU A 222 -40.09 6.04 -4.47
C LEU A 222 -41.60 5.89 -4.24
N ALA A 223 -42.11 6.18 -3.04
CA ALA A 223 -43.55 6.31 -2.80
C ALA A 223 -44.17 7.42 -3.68
N GLY A 224 -43.48 8.54 -3.84
CA GLY A 224 -43.89 9.63 -4.73
C GLY A 224 -43.93 9.20 -6.19
N LEU A 225 -42.95 8.39 -6.61
CA LEU A 225 -42.91 7.80 -7.96
C LEU A 225 -44.14 6.90 -8.22
N LEU A 226 -44.50 6.04 -7.26
CA LEU A 226 -45.69 5.19 -7.36
C LEU A 226 -46.99 6.01 -7.39
N GLY A 227 -47.09 7.04 -6.54
CA GLY A 227 -48.25 7.95 -6.54
C GLY A 227 -48.43 8.63 -7.89
N LEU A 228 -47.35 9.14 -8.48
CA LEU A 228 -47.40 9.74 -9.81
C LEU A 228 -47.74 8.72 -10.90
N ALA A 229 -47.16 7.51 -10.86
CA ALA A 229 -47.46 6.45 -11.82
C ALA A 229 -48.95 6.08 -11.81
N LEU A 230 -49.54 5.94 -10.62
CA LEU A 230 -50.97 5.69 -10.44
C LEU A 230 -51.82 6.83 -11.01
N LEU A 231 -51.44 8.09 -10.73
CA LEU A 231 -52.13 9.25 -11.26
C LEU A 231 -52.08 9.30 -12.80
N LEU A 232 -50.89 9.12 -13.39
CA LEU A 232 -50.70 9.10 -14.84
C LEU A 232 -51.49 7.97 -15.52
N GLY A 233 -51.49 6.78 -14.91
CA GLY A 233 -52.28 5.63 -15.38
C GLY A 233 -53.79 5.91 -15.33
N ALA A 234 -54.28 6.48 -14.23
CA ALA A 234 -55.70 6.81 -14.06
C ALA A 234 -56.18 7.90 -15.02
N LEU A 235 -55.39 8.97 -15.19
CA LEU A 235 -55.70 10.07 -16.12
C LEU A 235 -55.76 9.58 -17.57
N GLN A 236 -54.82 8.75 -18.00
CA GLN A 236 -54.78 8.25 -19.38
C GLN A 236 -56.02 7.40 -19.72
N GLN A 237 -56.50 6.61 -18.77
CA GLN A 237 -57.59 5.66 -19.01
C GLN A 237 -58.98 6.29 -18.76
N GLY A 238 -59.06 7.54 -18.31
CA GLY A 238 -60.30 8.15 -17.84
C GLY A 238 -60.89 7.47 -16.59
N ARG A 239 -60.07 6.72 -15.84
CA ARG A 239 -60.48 5.86 -14.72
C ARG A 239 -60.15 6.48 -13.36
N TRP A 240 -60.31 7.80 -13.21
CA TRP A 240 -60.03 8.51 -11.95
C TRP A 240 -60.86 7.97 -10.77
N ARG A 241 -62.07 7.43 -11.01
CA ARG A 241 -62.87 6.74 -9.99
C ARG A 241 -62.23 5.46 -9.43
N GLN A 242 -61.31 4.83 -10.16
CA GLN A 242 -60.60 3.64 -9.70
C GLN A 242 -59.33 3.97 -8.91
N LEU A 243 -58.83 5.21 -9.02
CA LEU A 243 -57.60 5.64 -8.35
C LEU A 243 -57.62 5.39 -6.83
N PRO A 244 -58.69 5.71 -6.07
CA PRO A 244 -58.74 5.41 -4.64
C PRO A 244 -58.58 3.91 -4.33
N ARG A 245 -59.16 3.04 -5.16
CA ARG A 245 -59.05 1.58 -4.99
C ARG A 245 -57.64 1.08 -5.26
N LEU A 246 -56.96 1.63 -6.27
CA LEU A 246 -55.57 1.28 -6.57
C LEU A 246 -54.63 1.78 -5.48
N VAL A 247 -54.80 3.04 -5.03
CA VAL A 247 -54.05 3.60 -3.89
C VAL A 247 -54.25 2.77 -2.64
N ALA A 248 -55.49 2.38 -2.32
CA ALA A 248 -55.78 1.52 -1.17
C ALA A 248 -55.10 0.15 -1.27
N ARG A 249 -55.04 -0.46 -2.47
CA ARG A 249 -54.33 -1.73 -2.68
C ARG A 249 -52.82 -1.59 -2.55
N THR A 250 -52.24 -0.50 -3.05
CA THR A 250 -50.82 -0.18 -2.85
C THR A 250 -50.52 0.01 -1.36
N ALA A 251 -51.33 0.81 -0.66
CA ALA A 251 -51.20 1.04 0.78
C ALA A 251 -51.34 -0.26 1.59
N LEU A 252 -52.27 -1.14 1.21
CA LEU A 252 -52.42 -2.45 1.82
C LEU A 252 -51.16 -3.30 1.64
N GLY A 253 -50.57 -3.33 0.44
CA GLY A 253 -49.31 -4.03 0.20
C GLY A 253 -48.16 -3.51 1.07
N ILE A 254 -48.04 -2.18 1.20
CA ILE A 254 -47.03 -1.54 2.06
C ILE A 254 -47.26 -1.91 3.53
N ALA A 255 -48.50 -1.80 4.01
CA ALA A 255 -48.87 -2.06 5.40
C ALA A 255 -48.65 -3.54 5.78
N MET A 256 -49.01 -4.47 4.90
CA MET A 256 -48.80 -5.91 5.14
C MET A 256 -47.33 -6.27 5.28
N VAL A 257 -46.44 -5.63 4.50
CA VAL A 257 -45.01 -5.95 4.52
C VAL A 257 -44.30 -5.19 5.62
N SER A 258 -44.42 -3.87 5.65
CA SER A 258 -43.62 -2.99 6.52
C SER A 258 -44.38 -2.38 7.71
N GLY A 259 -45.72 -2.45 7.72
CA GLY A 259 -46.55 -1.78 8.72
C GLY A 259 -46.26 -2.23 10.15
N TRP A 260 -45.98 -3.52 10.35
CA TRP A 260 -45.64 -4.07 11.67
C TRP A 260 -44.34 -3.46 12.23
N TRP A 261 -43.35 -3.14 11.39
CA TRP A 261 -42.07 -2.60 11.83
C TRP A 261 -42.21 -1.15 12.29
N PHE A 262 -43.01 -0.35 11.56
CA PHE A 262 -43.37 1.00 12.01
C PHE A 262 -44.17 0.95 13.32
N GLY A 263 -45.13 0.02 13.44
CA GLY A 263 -45.86 -0.19 14.69
C GLY A 263 -44.93 -0.57 15.86
N LEU A 264 -43.94 -1.44 15.62
CA LEU A 264 -42.94 -1.81 16.61
C LEU A 264 -42.09 -0.60 17.04
N ASN A 265 -41.65 0.23 16.10
CA ASN A 265 -40.91 1.45 16.42
C ASN A 265 -41.75 2.42 17.24
N MET A 266 -43.03 2.58 16.91
CA MET A 266 -43.94 3.41 17.70
C MET A 266 -44.08 2.91 19.15
N LEU A 267 -44.14 1.58 19.33
CA LEU A 267 -44.18 0.97 20.67
C LEU A 267 -42.87 1.15 21.44
N ARG A 268 -41.72 1.12 20.75
CA ARG A 268 -40.38 1.20 21.37
C ARG A 268 -39.91 2.64 21.62
N TYR A 269 -40.23 3.56 20.72
CA TYR A 269 -39.65 4.91 20.67
C TYR A 269 -40.68 6.02 20.87
N GLY A 270 -41.97 5.69 20.84
CA GLY A 270 -43.06 6.65 20.93
C GLY A 270 -43.85 6.76 19.63
N VAL A 271 -45.15 7.05 19.75
CA VAL A 271 -46.10 7.18 18.62
C VAL A 271 -45.65 8.24 17.60
N ASP A 272 -44.85 9.20 18.05
CA ASP A 272 -44.29 10.31 17.29
C ASP A 272 -42.92 10.02 16.64
N ASP A 273 -42.36 8.80 16.80
CA ASP A 273 -41.13 8.36 16.13
C ASP A 273 -41.25 6.98 15.42
N PRO A 274 -42.20 6.82 14.47
CA PRO A 274 -42.37 5.56 13.73
C PRO A 274 -41.15 5.15 12.90
N LEU A 275 -40.30 6.11 12.52
CA LEU A 275 -39.09 5.87 11.73
C LEU A 275 -37.86 5.57 12.61
N GLY A 276 -37.94 5.79 13.94
CA GLY A 276 -36.77 5.79 14.83
C GLY A 276 -35.78 6.93 14.52
N TRP A 277 -36.24 7.97 13.83
CA TRP A 277 -35.41 9.08 13.34
C TRP A 277 -34.97 10.00 14.47
N LYS A 278 -35.87 10.34 15.41
CA LYS A 278 -35.52 11.22 16.55
C LYS A 278 -34.43 10.58 17.39
N ARG A 279 -34.57 9.28 17.66
CA ARG A 279 -33.57 8.49 18.39
C ARG A 279 -32.24 8.43 17.64
N PHE A 280 -32.27 8.21 16.33
CA PHE A 280 -31.05 8.22 15.50
C PHE A 280 -30.34 9.57 15.51
N THR A 281 -31.06 10.68 15.31
CA THR A 281 -30.47 12.02 15.29
C THR A 281 -29.87 12.43 16.65
N GLY A 282 -30.38 11.87 17.75
CA GLY A 282 -29.78 12.06 19.09
C GLY A 282 -28.37 11.47 19.22
N ARG A 283 -28.09 10.33 18.58
CA ARG A 283 -26.74 9.75 18.50
C ARG A 283 -25.88 10.39 17.42
N ALA A 284 -26.47 10.78 16.30
CA ALA A 284 -25.74 11.17 15.09
C ALA A 284 -24.95 12.49 15.20
N ALA A 285 -24.71 13.02 16.40
CA ALA A 285 -23.84 14.20 16.61
C ALA A 285 -22.47 14.02 15.96
N ASP A 286 -21.89 12.81 16.01
CA ASP A 286 -20.58 12.51 15.38
C ASP A 286 -20.66 12.46 13.84
N LEU A 287 -21.84 12.22 13.29
CA LEU A 287 -22.11 12.25 11.84
C LEU A 287 -22.62 13.62 11.39
N ALA A 288 -22.93 14.51 12.33
CA ALA A 288 -23.45 15.82 12.04
C ALA A 288 -22.36 16.64 11.35
N ARG A 289 -22.78 17.44 10.39
CA ARG A 289 -21.87 18.31 9.66
C ARG A 289 -21.39 19.43 10.58
N SER A 290 -20.06 19.51 10.77
CA SER A 290 -19.39 20.62 11.47
C SER A 290 -18.87 21.70 10.51
N THR A 291 -18.67 21.35 9.24
CA THR A 291 -18.13 22.19 8.16
C THR A 291 -19.22 22.62 7.18
N PRO A 292 -19.29 23.89 6.75
CA PRO A 292 -20.26 24.33 5.76
C PRO A 292 -20.22 23.47 4.49
N LEU A 293 -21.38 23.08 3.96
CA LEU A 293 -21.44 22.24 2.76
C LEU A 293 -20.71 22.89 1.58
N THR A 294 -20.76 24.22 1.46
CA THR A 294 -20.08 24.99 0.40
C THR A 294 -18.59 24.69 0.31
N ASP A 295 -17.95 24.44 1.44
CA ASP A 295 -16.50 24.27 1.54
C ASP A 295 -16.09 22.84 1.14
N GLU A 296 -17.02 21.89 1.21
CA GLU A 296 -16.82 20.48 0.89
C GLU A 296 -17.54 20.03 -0.40
N LEU A 297 -18.26 20.91 -1.09
CA LEU A 297 -19.06 20.55 -2.29
C LEU A 297 -18.23 19.79 -3.33
N GLY A 298 -17.00 20.25 -3.60
CA GLY A 298 -16.09 19.60 -4.53
C GLY A 298 -15.75 18.17 -4.09
N GLN A 299 -15.41 17.99 -2.81
CA GLN A 299 -15.08 16.69 -2.23
C GLN A 299 -16.30 15.76 -2.17
N PHE A 300 -17.48 16.29 -1.85
CA PHE A 300 -18.75 15.55 -1.87
C PHE A 300 -18.99 14.94 -3.26
N TRP A 301 -18.91 15.73 -4.32
CA TRP A 301 -19.11 15.22 -5.68
C TRP A 301 -18.00 14.31 -6.15
N GLN A 302 -16.74 14.60 -5.78
CA GLN A 302 -15.62 13.73 -6.09
C GLN A 302 -15.82 12.34 -5.48
N VAL A 303 -16.08 12.27 -4.18
CA VAL A 303 -16.33 11.01 -3.47
C VAL A 303 -17.55 10.32 -4.07
N GLN A 304 -18.65 11.04 -4.32
CA GLN A 304 -19.87 10.44 -4.85
C GLN A 304 -19.68 9.85 -6.24
N LEU A 305 -19.09 10.59 -7.17
CA LEU A 305 -18.89 10.14 -8.55
C LEU A 305 -17.85 9.00 -8.62
N ALA A 306 -16.74 9.13 -7.90
CA ALA A 306 -15.69 8.11 -7.89
C ALA A 306 -16.18 6.80 -7.24
N SER A 307 -16.80 6.88 -6.07
CA SER A 307 -17.33 5.70 -5.36
C SER A 307 -18.57 5.10 -6.03
N PHE A 308 -19.35 5.88 -6.79
CA PHE A 308 -20.44 5.35 -7.63
C PHE A 308 -19.91 4.39 -8.70
N TRP A 309 -18.77 4.71 -9.33
CA TRP A 309 -18.17 3.84 -10.34
C TRP A 309 -17.35 2.72 -9.72
N GLY A 310 -16.54 3.05 -8.72
CA GLY A 310 -15.76 2.13 -7.92
C GLY A 310 -14.69 2.90 -7.14
N TRP A 311 -14.81 2.88 -5.82
CA TRP A 311 -13.78 3.25 -4.87
C TRP A 311 -13.99 2.31 -3.70
N PHE A 312 -13.18 1.26 -3.64
CA PHE A 312 -13.46 0.09 -2.81
C PHE A 312 -12.96 0.25 -1.39
N GLY A 313 -13.43 -0.66 -0.55
CA GLY A 313 -13.13 -0.66 0.87
C GLY A 313 -13.78 0.50 1.62
N TRP A 314 -13.11 0.96 2.66
CA TRP A 314 -13.41 2.20 3.38
C TRP A 314 -12.96 3.46 2.62
N LEU A 315 -13.25 3.53 1.31
CA LEU A 315 -12.67 4.50 0.37
C LEU A 315 -11.14 4.48 0.35
N ALA A 316 -10.55 3.30 0.48
CA ALA A 316 -9.09 3.13 0.51
C ALA A 316 -8.51 2.78 -0.87
N LEU A 317 -9.31 2.12 -1.73
CA LEU A 317 -8.85 1.55 -3.00
C LEU A 317 -9.59 2.17 -4.20
N PRO A 318 -9.17 3.37 -4.67
CA PRO A 318 -9.74 3.96 -5.86
C PRO A 318 -9.33 3.17 -7.11
N LEU A 319 -10.17 3.21 -8.14
CA LEU A 319 -9.82 2.68 -9.46
C LEU A 319 -8.70 3.53 -10.09
N PRO A 320 -7.93 2.96 -11.04
CA PRO A 320 -6.96 3.72 -11.83
C PRO A 320 -7.62 4.91 -12.55
N ARG A 321 -6.91 6.03 -12.65
CA ARG A 321 -7.42 7.29 -13.24
C ARG A 321 -8.04 7.11 -14.63
N TRP A 322 -7.49 6.22 -15.45
CA TRP A 322 -7.99 5.95 -16.79
C TRP A 322 -9.40 5.33 -16.79
N GLN A 323 -9.76 4.53 -15.79
CA GLN A 323 -11.11 3.97 -15.68
C GLN A 323 -12.15 5.07 -15.42
N TYR A 324 -11.83 6.03 -14.55
CA TYR A 324 -12.70 7.18 -14.32
C TYR A 324 -12.84 8.04 -15.58
N ALA A 325 -11.76 8.20 -16.36
CA ALA A 325 -11.82 8.91 -17.64
C ALA A 325 -12.74 8.18 -18.65
N VAL A 326 -12.66 6.84 -18.74
CA VAL A 326 -13.56 6.03 -19.57
C VAL A 326 -15.01 6.16 -19.10
N ALA A 327 -15.27 6.10 -17.79
CA ALA A 327 -16.59 6.29 -17.22
C ALA A 327 -17.18 7.67 -17.57
N ALA A 328 -16.38 8.74 -17.42
CA ALA A 328 -16.77 10.10 -17.77
C ALA A 328 -17.10 10.21 -19.27
N ALA A 329 -16.26 9.66 -20.15
CA ALA A 329 -16.52 9.65 -21.59
C ALA A 329 -17.82 8.91 -21.94
N LEU A 330 -18.06 7.74 -21.35
CA LEU A 330 -19.30 6.98 -21.54
C LEU A 330 -20.53 7.79 -21.10
N ILE A 331 -20.46 8.45 -19.94
CA ILE A 331 -21.56 9.28 -19.43
C ILE A 331 -21.80 10.47 -20.36
N LEU A 332 -20.77 11.19 -20.79
CA LEU A 332 -20.90 12.32 -21.71
C LEU A 332 -21.51 11.90 -23.06
N CYS A 333 -21.04 10.79 -23.64
CA CYS A 333 -21.61 10.22 -24.85
C CYS A 333 -23.08 9.80 -24.67
N ALA A 334 -23.42 9.23 -23.51
CA ALA A 334 -24.78 8.85 -23.18
C ALA A 334 -25.69 10.06 -23.02
N VAL A 335 -25.25 11.12 -22.32
CA VAL A 335 -26.02 12.36 -22.16
C VAL A 335 -26.26 13.02 -23.51
N ALA A 336 -25.21 13.17 -24.33
CA ALA A 336 -25.34 13.76 -25.66
C ALA A 336 -26.26 12.93 -26.58
N GLY A 337 -26.18 11.59 -26.51
CA GLY A 337 -27.07 10.71 -27.24
C GLY A 337 -28.51 10.75 -26.74
N LEU A 338 -28.73 10.90 -25.43
CA LEU A 338 -30.06 11.05 -24.85
C LEU A 338 -30.70 12.39 -25.25
N LEU A 339 -29.91 13.46 -25.36
CA LEU A 339 -30.35 14.74 -25.93
C LEU A 339 -30.75 14.59 -27.39
N ARG A 340 -29.91 13.95 -28.21
CA ARG A 340 -30.23 13.62 -29.61
C ARG A 340 -31.54 12.83 -29.72
N TRP A 341 -31.69 11.76 -28.93
CA TRP A 341 -32.93 10.99 -28.86
C TRP A 341 -34.14 11.88 -28.52
N GLY A 342 -33.99 12.74 -27.52
CA GLY A 342 -35.03 13.67 -27.07
C GLY A 342 -35.48 14.65 -28.15
N LEU A 343 -34.55 15.11 -28.99
CA LEU A 343 -34.78 16.08 -30.06
C LEU A 343 -35.31 15.44 -31.35
N VAL A 344 -34.79 14.27 -31.72
CA VAL A 344 -35.02 13.66 -33.05
C VAL A 344 -36.03 12.51 -33.00
N GLU A 345 -35.87 11.58 -32.06
CA GLU A 345 -36.57 10.28 -32.08
C GLU A 345 -37.77 10.23 -31.12
N ARG A 346 -37.81 11.09 -30.10
CA ARG A 346 -38.84 11.07 -29.06
C ARG A 346 -40.26 11.18 -29.60
N ARG A 347 -40.48 11.95 -30.68
CA ARG A 347 -41.82 12.15 -31.26
C ARG A 347 -42.34 10.89 -31.96
N SER A 348 -41.45 10.10 -32.53
CA SER A 348 -41.73 8.83 -33.21
C SER A 348 -41.95 7.65 -32.24
N CYS A 349 -41.54 7.80 -30.98
CA CYS A 349 -41.71 6.78 -29.95
C CYS A 349 -43.16 6.69 -29.44
N SER A 350 -43.58 5.48 -29.05
CA SER A 350 -44.87 5.27 -28.40
C SER A 350 -44.99 6.08 -27.10
N LEU A 351 -46.22 6.45 -26.73
CA LEU A 351 -46.48 7.16 -25.47
C LEU A 351 -45.98 6.39 -24.24
N ALA A 352 -46.08 5.05 -24.26
CA ALA A 352 -45.56 4.18 -23.20
C ALA A 352 -44.04 4.36 -23.03
N THR A 353 -43.28 4.34 -24.13
CA THR A 353 -41.82 4.55 -24.14
C THR A 353 -41.47 5.93 -23.58
N ARG A 354 -42.16 6.99 -24.05
CA ARG A 354 -41.92 8.37 -23.57
C ARG A 354 -42.14 8.51 -22.07
N ARG A 355 -43.18 7.86 -21.54
CA ARG A 355 -43.47 7.84 -20.10
C ARG A 355 -42.46 7.04 -19.33
N ALA A 356 -42.02 5.90 -19.85
CA ALA A 356 -40.95 5.11 -19.23
C ALA A 356 -39.68 5.93 -19.05
N MET A 357 -39.26 6.66 -20.08
CA MET A 357 -38.09 7.54 -20.00
C MET A 357 -38.30 8.70 -19.03
N ALA A 358 -39.49 9.33 -19.02
CA ALA A 358 -39.80 10.39 -18.08
C ALA A 358 -39.81 9.92 -16.61
N LEU A 359 -40.38 8.75 -16.34
CA LEU A 359 -40.36 8.13 -15.01
C LEU A 359 -38.93 7.74 -14.60
N ALA A 360 -38.12 7.24 -15.53
CA ALA A 360 -36.71 6.94 -15.26
C ALA A 360 -35.91 8.21 -14.91
N MET A 361 -36.11 9.31 -15.66
CA MET A 361 -35.50 10.61 -15.35
C MET A 361 -35.94 11.13 -13.98
N LEU A 362 -37.25 11.09 -13.71
CA LEU A 362 -37.80 11.50 -12.42
C LEU A 362 -37.25 10.66 -11.27
N THR A 363 -37.10 9.34 -11.47
CA THR A 363 -36.49 8.44 -10.47
C THR A 363 -35.07 8.90 -10.12
N CYS A 364 -34.25 9.22 -11.12
CA CYS A 364 -32.90 9.72 -10.89
C CYS A 364 -32.91 11.06 -10.13
N VAL A 365 -33.81 11.98 -10.49
CA VAL A 365 -33.97 13.27 -9.78
C VAL A 365 -34.40 13.07 -8.34
N LEU A 366 -35.42 12.24 -8.08
CA LEU A 366 -35.91 11.98 -6.72
C LEU A 366 -34.85 11.31 -5.85
N ALA A 367 -34.13 10.31 -6.38
CA ALA A 367 -33.05 9.64 -5.66
C ALA A 367 -31.91 10.61 -5.34
N TYR A 368 -31.43 11.36 -6.33
CA TYR A 368 -30.36 12.33 -6.12
C TYR A 368 -30.78 13.43 -5.13
N ALA A 369 -31.97 14.02 -5.29
CA ALA A 369 -32.49 15.03 -4.37
C ALA A 369 -32.60 14.50 -2.93
N SER A 370 -33.00 13.24 -2.75
CA SER A 370 -33.10 12.63 -1.42
C SER A 370 -31.74 12.46 -0.74
N VAL A 371 -30.72 12.00 -1.47
CA VAL A 371 -29.35 11.84 -0.95
C VAL A 371 -28.70 13.19 -0.73
N PHE A 372 -28.84 14.11 -1.68
CA PHE A 372 -28.28 15.47 -1.58
C PHE A 372 -28.90 16.26 -0.43
N ARG A 373 -30.19 16.04 -0.10
CA ARG A 373 -30.81 16.64 1.09
C ARG A 373 -30.09 16.24 2.38
N LEU A 374 -29.61 14.99 2.49
CA LEU A 374 -28.87 14.53 3.67
C LEU A 374 -27.52 15.24 3.83
N ALA A 375 -26.92 15.71 2.73
CA ALA A 375 -25.64 16.42 2.76
C ALA A 375 -25.72 17.76 3.51
N PHE A 376 -26.91 18.33 3.73
CA PHE A 376 -27.07 19.55 4.52
C PHE A 376 -26.93 19.30 6.04
N ASP A 377 -27.28 18.10 6.51
CA ASP A 377 -27.32 17.79 7.95
C ASP A 377 -26.14 16.89 8.35
N MET A 378 -25.63 16.07 7.42
CA MET A 378 -24.59 15.05 7.67
C MET A 378 -23.27 15.36 6.96
N ASN A 379 -22.18 14.90 7.55
CA ASN A 379 -20.82 15.00 7.01
C ASN A 379 -20.65 14.15 5.72
N LEU A 380 -19.43 14.01 5.22
CA LEU A 380 -19.14 13.33 3.96
C LEU A 380 -19.48 11.82 3.93
N VAL A 381 -19.93 11.21 5.03
CA VAL A 381 -20.40 9.82 5.02
C VAL A 381 -21.53 9.60 4.00
N VAL A 382 -22.42 10.58 3.82
CA VAL A 382 -23.53 10.52 2.85
C VAL A 382 -23.10 10.82 1.42
N ALA A 383 -21.83 11.19 1.19
CA ALA A 383 -21.30 11.40 -0.14
C ALA A 383 -21.13 10.09 -0.91
N HIS A 384 -21.14 8.92 -0.27
CA HIS A 384 -20.94 7.64 -0.94
C HIS A 384 -21.94 7.38 -2.09
N GLY A 385 -21.42 7.09 -3.27
CA GLY A 385 -22.19 6.86 -4.49
C GLY A 385 -23.13 5.66 -4.44
N ARG A 386 -22.85 4.66 -3.59
CA ARG A 386 -23.73 3.48 -3.40
C ARG A 386 -25.15 3.84 -2.98
N LEU A 387 -25.35 5.00 -2.34
CA LEU A 387 -26.67 5.48 -1.93
C LEU A 387 -27.58 5.81 -3.12
N LEU A 388 -27.00 6.10 -4.29
CA LEU A 388 -27.75 6.38 -5.52
C LEU A 388 -28.16 5.12 -6.27
N TYR A 389 -27.72 3.93 -5.85
CA TYR A 389 -28.04 2.68 -6.55
C TYR A 389 -29.53 2.30 -6.51
N ILE A 390 -30.31 2.92 -5.64
CA ILE A 390 -31.78 2.86 -5.68
C ILE A 390 -32.37 3.37 -7.00
N ALA A 391 -31.65 4.21 -7.75
CA ALA A 391 -32.03 4.68 -9.09
C ALA A 391 -31.22 4.01 -10.22
N LEU A 392 -30.30 3.10 -9.90
CA LEU A 392 -29.39 2.49 -10.89
C LEU A 392 -30.12 1.81 -12.07
N PRO A 393 -31.24 1.09 -11.91
CA PRO A 393 -32.01 0.54 -13.03
C PRO A 393 -32.53 1.61 -13.99
N ALA A 394 -33.01 2.73 -13.45
CA ALA A 394 -33.50 3.86 -14.24
C ALA A 394 -32.34 4.57 -14.96
N LEU A 395 -31.24 4.81 -14.25
CA LEU A 395 -30.04 5.42 -14.82
C LEU A 395 -29.44 4.55 -15.94
N ALA A 396 -29.32 3.24 -15.72
CA ALA A 396 -28.79 2.31 -16.72
C ALA A 396 -29.66 2.25 -17.98
N LEU A 397 -30.99 2.33 -17.83
CA LEU A 397 -31.92 2.45 -18.96
C LEU A 397 -31.70 3.74 -19.77
N LEU A 398 -31.51 4.87 -19.09
CA LEU A 398 -31.23 6.16 -19.74
C LEU A 398 -29.88 6.17 -20.44
N VAL A 399 -28.84 5.62 -19.78
CA VAL A 399 -27.49 5.52 -20.35
C VAL A 399 -27.49 4.61 -21.57
N ALA A 400 -28.13 3.44 -21.50
CA ALA A 400 -28.26 2.53 -22.64
C ALA A 400 -29.00 3.19 -23.82
N THR A 401 -30.08 3.93 -23.53
CA THR A 401 -30.84 4.68 -24.55
C THR A 401 -29.97 5.74 -25.21
N GLY A 402 -29.21 6.50 -24.42
CA GLY A 402 -28.29 7.51 -24.93
C GLY A 402 -27.16 6.93 -25.78
N LEU A 403 -26.49 5.88 -25.33
CA LEU A 403 -25.39 5.26 -26.07
C LEU A 403 -25.83 4.65 -27.40
N LEU A 404 -27.01 4.00 -27.44
CA LEU A 404 -27.52 3.40 -28.67
C LEU A 404 -28.21 4.40 -29.62
N ALA A 405 -28.54 5.61 -29.18
CA ALA A 405 -29.13 6.65 -30.03
C ALA A 405 -28.19 7.17 -31.14
N TRP A 406 -26.90 6.85 -31.06
CA TRP A 406 -25.90 7.18 -32.08
C TRP A 406 -25.91 6.23 -33.28
N PHE A 407 -26.53 5.06 -33.14
CA PHE A 407 -26.42 3.97 -34.10
C PHE A 407 -27.79 3.65 -34.70
N PRO A 408 -27.85 3.31 -36.00
CA PRO A 408 -29.09 2.84 -36.60
C PRO A 408 -29.45 1.44 -36.05
N PRO A 409 -30.72 1.00 -36.16
CA PRO A 409 -31.18 -0.26 -35.56
C PRO A 409 -30.38 -1.51 -35.90
N ALA A 410 -29.79 -1.57 -37.11
CA ALA A 410 -28.94 -2.67 -37.55
C ALA A 410 -27.68 -2.86 -36.68
N TRP A 411 -27.16 -1.78 -36.10
CA TRP A 411 -25.92 -1.79 -35.32
C TRP A 411 -26.16 -1.86 -33.81
N GLU A 412 -27.40 -1.74 -33.34
CA GLU A 412 -27.69 -1.73 -31.90
C GLU A 412 -27.20 -2.98 -31.17
N ARG A 413 -27.47 -4.18 -31.72
CA ARG A 413 -27.06 -5.45 -31.10
C ARG A 413 -25.54 -5.62 -31.03
N PRO A 414 -24.77 -5.50 -32.13
CA PRO A 414 -23.32 -5.64 -32.05
C PRO A 414 -22.69 -4.57 -31.17
N VAL A 415 -23.18 -3.32 -31.22
CA VAL A 415 -22.66 -2.25 -30.33
C VAL A 415 -23.00 -2.52 -28.87
N ALA A 416 -24.24 -2.92 -28.56
CA ALA A 416 -24.63 -3.29 -27.19
C ALA A 416 -23.78 -4.45 -26.64
N LEU A 417 -23.50 -5.46 -27.48
CA LEU A 417 -22.62 -6.57 -27.10
C LEU A 417 -21.18 -6.12 -26.88
N ALA A 418 -20.62 -5.31 -27.79
CA ALA A 418 -19.27 -4.78 -27.65
C ALA A 418 -19.11 -3.92 -26.39
N LEU A 419 -20.08 -3.04 -26.11
CA LEU A 419 -20.11 -2.25 -24.88
C LEU A 419 -20.26 -3.13 -23.64
N ALA A 420 -21.12 -4.16 -23.67
CA ALA A 420 -21.26 -5.09 -22.56
C ALA A 420 -19.98 -5.88 -22.27
N LEU A 421 -19.25 -6.32 -23.31
CA LEU A 421 -17.95 -6.97 -23.18
C LEU A 421 -16.88 -6.00 -22.66
N GLY A 422 -16.88 -4.75 -23.12
CA GLY A 422 -16.01 -3.70 -22.59
C GLY A 422 -16.25 -3.44 -21.10
N LEU A 423 -17.51 -3.31 -20.69
CA LEU A 423 -17.89 -3.15 -19.28
C LEU A 423 -17.48 -4.37 -18.44
N PHE A 424 -17.66 -5.59 -18.95
CA PHE A 424 -17.15 -6.80 -18.31
C PHE A 424 -15.62 -6.76 -18.14
N GLY A 425 -14.89 -6.31 -19.16
CA GLY A 425 -13.44 -6.12 -19.10
C GLY A 425 -13.02 -5.09 -18.04
N LEU A 426 -13.75 -3.98 -17.91
CA LEU A 426 -13.51 -2.97 -16.87
C LEU A 426 -13.75 -3.56 -15.45
N ALA A 427 -14.82 -4.32 -15.27
CA ALA A 427 -15.10 -5.01 -14.01
C ALA A 427 -14.02 -6.05 -13.67
N LEU A 428 -13.59 -6.85 -14.65
CA LEU A 428 -12.50 -7.81 -14.45
C LEU A 428 -11.19 -7.10 -14.10
N GLN A 429 -10.87 -6.00 -14.78
CA GLN A 429 -9.66 -5.23 -14.48
C GLN A 429 -9.73 -4.54 -13.11
N ALA A 430 -10.90 -4.06 -12.68
CA ALA A 430 -11.09 -3.56 -11.32
C ALA A 430 -10.85 -4.65 -10.25
N LEU A 431 -11.27 -5.90 -10.52
CA LEU A 431 -10.97 -7.05 -9.67
C LEU A 431 -9.46 -7.36 -9.63
N VAL A 432 -8.85 -7.66 -10.78
CA VAL A 432 -7.47 -8.18 -10.83
C VAL A 432 -6.40 -7.11 -10.70
N GLY A 433 -6.73 -5.86 -11.06
CA GLY A 433 -5.79 -4.74 -11.08
C GLY A 433 -5.92 -3.78 -9.89
N THR A 434 -6.97 -3.88 -9.08
CA THR A 434 -7.19 -2.99 -7.93
C THR A 434 -7.56 -3.75 -6.68
N LEU A 435 -8.67 -4.49 -6.69
CA LEU A 435 -9.20 -5.12 -5.48
C LEU A 435 -8.30 -6.25 -4.97
N TRP A 436 -7.95 -7.22 -5.83
CA TRP A 436 -7.12 -8.37 -5.45
C TRP A 436 -5.71 -7.97 -5.01
N PRO A 437 -4.95 -7.14 -5.77
CA PRO A 437 -3.63 -6.67 -5.32
C PRO A 437 -3.69 -5.72 -4.11
N GLY A 438 -4.80 -4.99 -3.96
CA GLY A 438 -5.02 -4.05 -2.87
C GLY A 438 -5.09 -4.74 -1.51
N TYR A 439 -5.77 -5.89 -1.45
CA TYR A 439 -5.97 -6.67 -0.22
C TYR A 439 -5.08 -7.91 -0.08
N ARG A 440 -4.16 -8.14 -1.02
CA ARG A 440 -3.21 -9.25 -0.90
C ARG A 440 -2.26 -9.00 0.27
N LEU A 441 -2.42 -9.79 1.33
CA LEU A 441 -1.50 -9.77 2.46
C LEU A 441 -0.21 -10.53 2.13
N PRO A 442 0.92 -10.13 2.73
CA PRO A 442 2.14 -10.93 2.76
C PRO A 442 1.87 -12.31 3.37
N VAL A 443 2.58 -13.34 2.88
CA VAL A 443 2.47 -14.71 3.38
C VAL A 443 3.50 -14.91 4.49
N ALA A 444 3.10 -15.56 5.59
CA ALA A 444 3.99 -15.91 6.69
C ALA A 444 5.00 -16.97 6.21
N LEU A 445 6.24 -16.87 6.69
CA LEU A 445 7.28 -17.85 6.42
C LEU A 445 7.05 -19.10 7.28
N ALA A 446 7.18 -20.28 6.67
CA ALA A 446 7.34 -21.50 7.44
C ALA A 446 8.72 -21.54 8.12
N GLU A 447 8.85 -22.29 9.21
CA GLU A 447 10.12 -22.45 9.93
C GLU A 447 11.26 -22.97 9.05
N ALA A 448 10.95 -23.84 8.09
CA ALA A 448 11.89 -24.36 7.11
C ALA A 448 12.28 -23.36 6.00
N GLU A 449 11.63 -22.20 5.92
CA GLU A 449 11.85 -21.16 4.91
C GLU A 449 12.73 -20.00 5.39
N LEU A 450 13.23 -20.05 6.65
CA LEU A 450 14.36 -19.21 7.06
C LEU A 450 15.55 -19.60 6.19
N GLY A 451 15.84 -18.77 5.20
CA GLY A 451 16.72 -19.12 4.08
C GLY A 451 18.09 -19.65 4.53
N GLU A 452 18.65 -20.59 3.75
CA GLU A 452 19.98 -21.18 3.93
C GLU A 452 21.11 -20.11 4.01
N PHE A 453 20.83 -18.88 3.56
CA PHE A 453 21.73 -17.73 3.51
C PHE A 453 21.44 -16.64 4.56
N ALA A 454 20.41 -16.81 5.40
CA ALA A 454 20.04 -15.82 6.42
C ALA A 454 21.09 -15.81 7.54
N LEU A 455 21.62 -14.63 7.85
CA LEU A 455 22.60 -14.46 8.92
C LEU A 455 21.86 -14.29 10.26
N PRO A 456 22.04 -15.19 11.23
CA PRO A 456 21.31 -15.13 12.48
C PRO A 456 21.76 -13.92 13.31
N LEU A 457 20.78 -13.24 13.91
CA LEU A 457 20.94 -12.11 14.82
C LEU A 457 20.33 -12.40 16.20
N ASP A 458 19.11 -12.93 16.22
CA ASP A 458 18.29 -13.22 17.40
C ASP A 458 18.24 -12.06 18.43
N ILE A 459 17.61 -10.95 18.05
CA ILE A 459 17.56 -9.71 18.84
C ILE A 459 16.11 -9.32 19.17
N GLY A 460 15.78 -9.22 20.46
CA GLY A 460 14.46 -8.77 20.95
C GLY A 460 14.35 -7.25 21.13
N PHE A 461 13.16 -6.71 20.88
CA PHE A 461 12.81 -5.30 21.09
C PHE A 461 11.54 -5.17 21.96
N GLY A 462 11.68 -4.57 23.14
CA GLY A 462 10.60 -4.13 24.02
C GLY A 462 9.66 -5.22 24.57
N HIS A 463 10.08 -6.48 24.53
CA HIS A 463 9.34 -7.72 24.78
C HIS A 463 8.16 -7.93 23.83
N GLN A 464 8.27 -7.40 22.60
CA GLN A 464 7.19 -7.42 21.62
C GLN A 464 7.59 -8.12 20.32
N VAL A 465 8.74 -7.80 19.76
CA VAL A 465 9.16 -8.28 18.44
C VAL A 465 10.62 -8.69 18.46
N ARG A 466 10.96 -9.70 17.67
CA ARG A 466 12.30 -10.25 17.56
C ARG A 466 12.79 -10.23 16.12
N LEU A 467 14.00 -9.73 15.92
CA LEU A 467 14.73 -9.80 14.66
C LEU A 467 15.55 -11.09 14.66
N LEU A 468 15.08 -12.09 13.92
CA LEU A 468 15.69 -13.42 13.87
C LEU A 468 16.98 -13.41 13.05
N ALA A 469 16.90 -12.82 11.85
CA ALA A 469 17.98 -12.87 10.87
C ALA A 469 17.88 -11.72 9.86
N TYR A 470 18.92 -11.58 9.05
CA TYR A 470 18.92 -10.66 7.92
C TYR A 470 19.59 -11.28 6.71
N ASP A 471 19.22 -10.76 5.53
CA ASP A 471 19.86 -11.08 4.27
C ASP A 471 19.99 -9.81 3.42
N PHE A 472 21.08 -9.68 2.68
CA PHE A 472 21.26 -8.62 1.70
C PHE A 472 21.08 -9.22 0.32
N ALA A 473 20.11 -8.71 -0.45
CA ALA A 473 19.79 -9.26 -1.75
C ALA A 473 21.00 -9.16 -2.69
N SER A 474 21.62 -10.30 -3.02
CA SER A 474 22.69 -10.35 -4.02
C SER A 474 22.07 -10.07 -5.39
N THR A 475 22.32 -8.88 -5.93
CA THR A 475 21.94 -8.56 -7.30
C THR A 475 23.01 -9.16 -8.22
N SER A 476 22.67 -10.24 -8.93
CA SER A 476 23.49 -10.79 -10.02
C SER A 476 22.83 -10.53 -11.38
N PRO A 477 23.56 -10.05 -12.41
CA PRO A 477 24.97 -9.68 -12.41
C PRO A 477 25.21 -8.29 -11.78
N PRO A 478 26.45 -7.97 -11.36
CA PRO A 478 26.78 -6.71 -10.70
C PRO A 478 26.57 -5.52 -11.64
N ALA A 479 25.45 -4.82 -11.49
CA ALA A 479 25.33 -3.46 -12.02
C ALA A 479 26.17 -2.52 -11.14
N ALA A 480 26.73 -1.45 -11.70
CA ALA A 480 27.29 -0.37 -10.88
C ALA A 480 26.22 0.06 -9.84
N GLY A 481 26.55 0.00 -8.54
CA GLY A 481 25.59 0.23 -7.45
C GLY A 481 24.98 -0.99 -6.78
N SER A 482 25.59 -2.19 -6.86
CA SER A 482 25.10 -3.39 -6.16
C SER A 482 26.08 -3.95 -5.12
N ALA A 483 25.54 -4.76 -4.19
CA ALA A 483 26.25 -5.33 -3.05
C ALA A 483 26.38 -6.86 -3.18
N TRP A 484 27.54 -7.40 -2.80
CA TRP A 484 27.89 -8.83 -2.95
C TRP A 484 28.69 -9.35 -1.77
N ARG A 485 28.58 -10.66 -1.53
CA ARG A 485 29.33 -11.38 -0.50
C ARG A 485 29.81 -12.73 -1.03
N GLU A 486 31.12 -12.95 -1.07
CA GLU A 486 31.71 -14.28 -0.93
C GLU A 486 31.99 -14.51 0.56
N THR A 487 31.75 -15.73 1.05
CA THR A 487 31.89 -16.10 2.46
C THR A 487 33.19 -15.59 3.08
N GLY A 488 33.10 -14.66 4.04
CA GLY A 488 34.25 -14.06 4.75
C GLY A 488 34.61 -12.62 4.34
N GLU A 489 34.10 -12.10 3.22
CA GLU A 489 34.34 -10.74 2.72
C GLU A 489 33.35 -9.69 3.31
N PRO A 490 33.70 -8.37 3.33
CA PRO A 490 32.79 -7.33 3.78
C PRO A 490 31.75 -7.08 2.69
N LEU A 491 30.55 -6.67 3.08
CA LEU A 491 29.56 -6.26 2.10
C LEU A 491 30.03 -4.96 1.43
N LEU A 492 30.21 -5.01 0.11
CA LEU A 492 30.67 -3.87 -0.67
C LEU A 492 29.48 -3.09 -1.23
N LEU A 493 29.56 -1.76 -1.19
CA LEU A 493 28.60 -0.86 -1.82
C LEU A 493 29.34 0.05 -2.81
N ASP A 494 29.26 -0.25 -4.10
CA ASP A 494 30.00 0.48 -5.13
C ASP A 494 29.24 1.70 -5.67
N LEU A 495 29.65 2.90 -5.27
CA LEU A 495 29.07 4.18 -5.70
C LEU A 495 29.83 4.82 -6.88
N ARG A 496 30.82 4.13 -7.47
CA ARG A 496 31.67 4.73 -8.51
C ARG A 496 30.87 4.99 -9.78
N GLY A 497 31.08 6.13 -10.43
CA GLY A 497 30.49 6.50 -11.73
C GLY A 497 28.96 6.59 -11.81
N THR A 498 28.25 6.55 -10.68
CA THR A 498 26.88 7.05 -10.60
C THR A 498 26.92 8.59 -10.68
N ARG A 499 27.07 9.14 -11.90
CA ARG A 499 27.08 10.60 -12.14
C ARG A 499 25.76 11.29 -11.74
N ALA A 500 24.72 10.52 -11.42
CA ALA A 500 23.56 10.94 -10.65
C ALA A 500 23.50 10.08 -9.38
N ALA A 501 23.98 10.62 -8.26
CA ALA A 501 24.08 9.94 -6.98
C ALA A 501 22.72 9.75 -6.26
N SER A 502 21.62 9.72 -7.03
CA SER A 502 20.25 9.44 -6.60
C SER A 502 19.79 8.01 -6.89
N SER A 503 20.67 7.14 -7.42
CA SER A 503 20.31 5.78 -7.88
C SER A 503 20.92 4.64 -7.07
N ALA A 504 21.93 4.90 -6.23
CA ALA A 504 22.52 3.87 -5.38
C ALA A 504 21.55 3.46 -4.27
N ARG A 505 21.30 2.16 -4.17
CA ARG A 505 20.30 1.57 -3.28
C ARG A 505 20.91 0.37 -2.57
N LEU A 506 20.70 0.29 -1.26
CA LEU A 506 21.00 -0.91 -0.48
C LEU A 506 19.66 -1.60 -0.19
N ALA A 507 19.51 -2.83 -0.69
CA ALA A 507 18.32 -3.64 -0.51
C ALA A 507 18.64 -4.89 0.31
N GLY A 508 17.69 -5.31 1.12
CA GLY A 508 17.81 -6.52 1.93
C GLY A 508 16.46 -6.98 2.47
N ILE A 509 16.51 -8.05 3.26
CA ILE A 509 15.38 -8.67 3.92
C ILE A 509 15.71 -8.76 5.42
N LEU A 510 14.79 -8.32 6.25
CA LEU A 510 14.83 -8.50 7.69
C LEU A 510 13.80 -9.57 8.07
N TYR A 511 14.23 -10.61 8.77
CA TYR A 511 13.35 -11.70 9.21
C TYR A 511 12.89 -11.43 10.64
N TRP A 512 11.61 -11.20 10.81
CA TRP A 512 11.01 -10.83 12.09
C TRP A 512 10.07 -11.91 12.61
N GLU A 513 9.94 -12.00 13.92
CA GLU A 513 8.98 -12.80 14.66
C GLU A 513 8.29 -11.94 15.73
N VAL A 514 7.03 -12.23 16.06
CA VAL A 514 6.35 -11.65 17.22
C VAL A 514 6.52 -12.54 18.44
N GLU A 515 6.87 -11.92 19.56
CA GLU A 515 7.01 -12.60 20.86
C GLU A 515 5.70 -13.25 21.32
N PRO A 516 5.74 -14.48 21.86
CA PRO A 516 4.56 -15.13 22.43
C PRO A 516 3.89 -14.29 23.51
N GLY A 517 2.57 -14.21 23.50
CA GLY A 517 1.79 -13.47 24.50
C GLY A 517 1.75 -11.96 24.28
N LEU A 518 2.31 -11.44 23.18
CA LEU A 518 2.09 -10.04 22.79
C LEU A 518 0.59 -9.75 22.64
N ARG A 519 -0.21 -10.74 22.20
CA ARG A 519 -1.68 -10.59 22.05
C ARG A 519 -2.43 -10.29 23.34
N ASP A 520 -2.09 -11.00 24.40
CA ASP A 520 -2.82 -10.90 25.66
C ASP A 520 -2.39 -9.67 26.48
N ARG A 521 -1.27 -9.05 26.12
CA ARG A 521 -0.71 -7.85 26.76
C ARG A 521 -1.07 -6.55 26.01
N ARG A 522 -1.81 -6.62 24.91
CA ARG A 522 -2.02 -5.51 23.97
C ARG A 522 -3.06 -4.51 24.46
N ASP A 523 -2.70 -3.24 24.40
CA ASP A 523 -3.64 -2.12 24.42
C ASP A 523 -4.11 -1.85 22.97
N PRO A 524 -5.41 -1.94 22.66
CA PRO A 524 -5.96 -1.61 21.35
C PRO A 524 -5.69 -0.17 20.89
N GLU A 525 -5.43 0.74 21.84
CA GLU A 525 -5.12 2.15 21.55
C GLU A 525 -3.62 2.42 21.37
N ALA A 526 -2.76 1.40 21.53
CA ALA A 526 -1.33 1.59 21.36
C ALA A 526 -0.99 1.98 19.91
N PRO A 527 -0.08 2.97 19.70
CA PRO A 527 0.39 3.32 18.37
C PRO A 527 1.05 2.11 17.69
N GLY A 528 0.87 2.01 16.37
CA GLY A 528 1.51 0.96 15.59
C GLY A 528 3.04 1.08 15.64
N LEU A 529 3.76 -0.01 15.38
CA LEU A 529 5.23 -0.01 15.41
C LEU A 529 5.83 0.23 14.01
N VAL A 530 6.88 1.05 13.97
CA VAL A 530 7.68 1.39 12.79
C VAL A 530 9.06 0.77 12.90
N VAL A 531 9.50 0.10 11.84
CA VAL A 531 10.87 -0.43 11.72
C VAL A 531 11.71 0.60 10.99
N TYR A 532 12.93 0.84 11.47
CA TYR A 532 13.91 1.64 10.76
C TYR A 532 15.17 0.86 10.43
N ALA A 533 15.76 1.22 9.30
CA ALA A 533 17.05 0.79 8.82
C ALA A 533 17.82 2.02 8.32
N HIS A 534 18.87 2.39 9.04
CA HIS A 534 19.68 3.58 8.80
C HIS A 534 21.09 3.15 8.42
N LEU A 535 21.62 3.66 7.32
CA LEU A 535 23.03 3.50 7.00
C LEU A 535 23.80 4.65 7.62
N VAL A 536 24.71 4.34 8.55
CA VAL A 536 25.49 5.31 9.32
C VAL A 536 26.97 5.14 9.01
N ASP A 537 27.66 6.22 8.65
CA ASP A 537 29.10 6.19 8.36
C ASP A 537 29.97 6.16 9.63
N ALA A 538 31.29 6.02 9.48
CA ALA A 538 32.25 6.01 10.59
C ALA A 538 32.31 7.30 11.42
N ALA A 539 31.79 8.41 10.90
CA ALA A 539 31.66 9.66 11.65
C ALA A 539 30.31 9.75 12.39
N GLY A 540 29.45 8.73 12.31
CA GLY A 540 28.12 8.73 12.89
C GLY A 540 27.08 9.48 12.06
N ARG A 541 27.39 9.85 10.81
CA ARG A 541 26.47 10.58 9.93
C ARG A 541 25.53 9.62 9.22
N LEU A 542 24.25 9.99 9.15
CA LEU A 542 23.23 9.25 8.41
C LEU A 542 23.44 9.46 6.91
N VAL A 543 23.83 8.39 6.21
CA VAL A 543 24.10 8.37 4.76
C VAL A 543 23.09 7.54 3.97
N GLY A 544 22.07 7.00 4.64
CA GLY A 544 20.93 6.36 4.00
C GLY A 544 19.84 6.07 5.02
N ARG A 545 18.57 6.19 4.62
CA ARG A 545 17.43 6.09 5.53
C ARG A 545 16.31 5.28 4.91
N TRP A 546 15.77 4.36 5.70
CA TRP A 546 14.50 3.68 5.44
C TRP A 546 13.76 3.51 6.75
N GLU A 547 12.47 3.88 6.73
CA GLU A 547 11.58 3.82 7.88
C GLU A 547 10.18 3.56 7.38
N GLN A 548 9.57 2.47 7.83
CA GLN A 548 8.17 2.21 7.55
C GLN A 548 7.60 1.20 8.53
N PRO A 549 6.28 1.24 8.78
CA PRO A 549 5.61 0.11 9.37
C PRO A 549 5.80 -1.16 8.52
N PRO A 550 5.79 -2.36 9.13
CA PRO A 550 5.90 -3.61 8.40
C PRO A 550 4.92 -3.66 7.21
N PHE A 551 5.46 -3.96 6.03
CA PHE A 551 4.73 -3.97 4.76
C PHE A 551 3.95 -2.68 4.44
N GLY A 552 4.50 -1.54 4.83
CA GLY A 552 3.88 -0.23 4.64
C GLY A 552 2.56 -0.10 5.41
N GLY A 553 2.40 -0.78 6.54
CA GLY A 553 1.23 -0.70 7.41
C GLY A 553 0.08 -1.62 6.99
N ARG A 554 0.22 -2.35 5.86
CA ARG A 554 -0.79 -3.36 5.44
C ARG A 554 -0.89 -4.53 6.41
N ARG A 555 0.24 -4.92 6.98
CA ARG A 555 0.34 -6.03 7.92
C ARG A 555 1.30 -5.67 9.06
N PRO A 556 0.91 -4.74 9.94
CA PRO A 556 1.75 -4.31 11.04
C PRO A 556 1.94 -5.44 12.07
N PHE A 557 2.94 -5.33 12.96
CA PHE A 557 3.22 -6.38 13.96
C PHE A 557 2.00 -6.73 14.82
N VAL A 558 1.11 -5.76 15.10
CA VAL A 558 -0.15 -5.99 15.82
C VAL A 558 -1.12 -6.93 15.06
N GLY A 559 -0.95 -7.11 13.75
CA GLY A 559 -1.73 -8.06 12.94
C GLY A 559 -1.11 -9.46 12.85
N TRP A 560 0.00 -9.75 13.54
CA TRP A 560 0.68 -11.05 13.49
C TRP A 560 0.20 -11.94 14.65
N GLU A 561 0.08 -13.24 14.38
CA GLU A 561 -0.19 -14.26 15.39
C GLU A 561 1.13 -14.65 16.10
N ASP A 562 1.01 -15.19 17.31
CA ASP A 562 2.18 -15.54 18.14
C ASP A 562 3.07 -16.56 17.42
N GLY A 563 4.37 -16.29 17.35
CA GLY A 563 5.34 -17.12 16.62
C GLY A 563 5.27 -17.00 15.09
N GLU A 564 4.41 -16.14 14.52
CA GLU A 564 4.44 -15.87 13.09
C GLU A 564 5.72 -15.15 12.69
N ARG A 565 6.27 -15.58 11.54
CA ARG A 565 7.51 -15.06 10.98
C ARG A 565 7.28 -14.44 9.62
N PHE A 566 7.94 -13.32 9.34
CA PHE A 566 7.86 -12.69 8.02
C PHE A 566 9.20 -12.15 7.56
N ALA A 567 9.42 -12.22 6.24
CA ALA A 567 10.48 -11.52 5.53
C ALA A 567 10.00 -10.10 5.20
N LEU A 568 10.59 -9.09 5.85
CA LEU A 568 10.34 -7.69 5.59
C LEU A 568 11.42 -7.14 4.63
N PRO A 569 11.12 -6.95 3.34
CA PRO A 569 12.06 -6.31 2.43
C PRO A 569 12.23 -4.84 2.79
N PHE A 570 13.47 -4.36 2.72
CA PHE A 570 13.79 -2.95 2.83
C PHE A 570 14.68 -2.51 1.66
N GLU A 571 14.57 -1.24 1.30
CA GLU A 571 15.40 -0.62 0.28
C GLU A 571 15.66 0.83 0.69
N LEU A 572 16.92 1.15 0.99
CA LEU A 572 17.32 2.50 1.38
C LEU A 572 18.13 3.16 0.27
N ALA A 573 17.77 4.40 -0.06
CA ALA A 573 18.52 5.24 -0.96
C ALA A 573 19.74 5.82 -0.24
N ILE A 574 20.89 5.79 -0.91
CA ILE A 574 22.15 6.29 -0.38
C ILE A 574 22.27 7.78 -0.70
N ALA A 575 22.74 8.56 0.28
CA ALA A 575 22.91 9.98 0.15
C ALA A 575 23.93 10.32 -0.95
N PRO A 576 23.65 11.31 -1.82
CA PRO A 576 24.54 11.72 -2.91
C PRO A 576 25.97 12.09 -2.48
N ASP A 577 26.12 12.55 -1.25
CA ASP A 577 27.35 13.03 -0.64
C ASP A 577 27.98 12.00 0.33
N ALA A 578 27.46 10.76 0.35
CA ALA A 578 28.04 9.68 1.12
C ALA A 578 29.52 9.49 0.74
N ALA A 579 30.40 9.63 1.73
CA ALA A 579 31.82 9.44 1.53
C ALA A 579 32.17 7.94 1.50
N GLY A 580 33.10 7.55 0.65
CA GLY A 580 33.66 6.19 0.69
C GLY A 580 34.37 5.92 2.02
N GLY A 581 34.21 4.71 2.54
CA GLY A 581 34.72 4.26 3.84
C GLY A 581 33.83 3.21 4.51
N LEU A 582 34.00 3.04 5.82
CA LEU A 582 33.17 2.12 6.61
C LEU A 582 31.79 2.70 6.94
N ALA A 583 30.78 1.83 6.90
CA ALA A 583 29.43 2.13 7.34
C ALA A 583 28.80 0.95 8.09
N TRP A 584 27.73 1.22 8.84
CA TRP A 584 26.94 0.23 9.56
C TRP A 584 25.47 0.42 9.24
N LEU A 585 24.74 -0.69 9.13
CA LEU A 585 23.30 -0.68 9.07
C LEU A 585 22.76 -0.70 10.51
N GLU A 586 22.29 0.44 11.00
CA GLU A 586 21.62 0.58 12.28
C GLU A 586 20.13 0.25 12.13
N LEU A 587 19.65 -0.69 12.94
CA LEU A 587 18.28 -1.17 12.97
C LEU A 587 17.63 -0.85 14.32
N GLY A 588 16.32 -0.64 14.30
CA GLY A 588 15.52 -0.61 15.51
C GLY A 588 14.03 -0.44 15.23
N VAL A 589 13.27 -0.31 16.30
CA VAL A 589 11.81 -0.22 16.29
C VAL A 589 11.36 0.92 17.20
N TYR A 590 10.35 1.67 16.78
CA TYR A 590 9.74 2.71 17.60
C TYR A 590 8.22 2.82 17.34
N PRO A 591 7.43 3.40 18.26
CA PRO A 591 6.00 3.62 18.06
C PRO A 591 5.73 4.75 17.06
N GLU A 592 4.74 4.58 16.19
CA GLU A 592 4.36 5.55 15.17
C GLU A 592 4.09 6.93 15.77
N GLY A 593 4.63 7.96 15.11
CA GLY A 593 4.57 9.35 15.59
C GLY A 593 5.58 9.69 16.69
N LEU A 594 6.29 8.70 17.25
CA LEU A 594 7.20 8.86 18.41
C LEU A 594 8.61 8.29 18.13
N PRO A 595 9.36 8.81 17.13
CA PRO A 595 10.68 8.30 16.76
C PRO A 595 11.75 8.39 17.87
N GLU A 596 11.57 9.28 18.84
CA GLU A 596 12.41 9.40 20.03
C GLU A 596 12.18 8.28 21.06
N GLN A 597 11.04 7.59 21.00
CA GLN A 597 10.66 6.52 21.94
C GLN A 597 11.05 5.13 21.41
N ARG A 598 12.29 4.97 20.94
CA ARG A 598 12.80 3.68 20.45
C ARG A 598 12.67 2.59 21.52
N LEU A 599 12.24 1.40 21.11
CA LEU A 599 12.09 0.25 22.00
C LEU A 599 13.46 -0.19 22.53
N PRO A 600 13.56 -0.57 23.82
CA PRO A 600 14.79 -1.09 24.39
C PRO A 600 15.13 -2.46 23.81
N LEU A 601 16.42 -2.74 23.69
CA LEU A 601 16.94 -4.06 23.34
C LEU A 601 16.88 -5.00 24.52
N GLU A 602 16.51 -6.24 24.25
CA GLU A 602 16.68 -7.34 25.19
C GLU A 602 17.97 -8.07 24.87
N ALA A 603 18.91 -8.07 25.81
CA ALA A 603 20.00 -9.02 25.76
C ALA A 603 19.40 -10.40 25.99
N GLY A 604 19.36 -11.26 24.96
CA GLY A 604 19.08 -12.67 25.17
C GLY A 604 20.04 -13.21 26.23
N GLU A 605 19.51 -13.66 27.37
CA GLU A 605 20.30 -14.37 28.36
C GLU A 605 20.90 -15.61 27.69
N GLY A 606 22.18 -15.52 27.31
CA GLY A 606 22.95 -16.66 26.82
C GLY A 606 22.83 -16.97 25.33
N GLN A 607 23.14 -16.03 24.42
CA GLN A 607 23.54 -16.39 23.06
C GLN A 607 24.76 -15.58 22.59
N ARG A 608 25.96 -16.05 22.96
CA ARG A 608 27.08 -16.05 22.02
C ARG A 608 26.76 -17.11 20.96
N ALA A 609 25.83 -16.84 20.06
CA ALA A 609 25.60 -17.72 18.93
C ALA A 609 26.88 -17.77 18.11
N ALA A 610 27.42 -18.98 17.95
CA ALA A 610 28.51 -19.27 17.02
C ALA A 610 28.01 -18.98 15.60
N SER A 611 28.09 -17.72 15.16
CA SER A 611 27.70 -17.31 13.81
C SER A 611 28.93 -17.28 12.91
N ALA A 612 28.77 -17.79 11.68
CA ALA A 612 29.77 -17.70 10.62
C ALA A 612 29.89 -16.28 10.03
N GLY A 613 29.82 -15.23 10.88
CA GLY A 613 29.83 -13.82 10.47
C GLY A 613 30.19 -12.86 11.62
N PRO A 614 30.41 -11.56 11.33
CA PRO A 614 30.70 -10.57 12.38
C PRO A 614 29.50 -10.40 13.32
N ALA A 615 29.74 -10.47 14.63
CA ALA A 615 28.72 -10.23 15.64
C ALA A 615 28.15 -8.79 15.53
N PRO A 616 26.83 -8.59 15.71
CA PRO A 616 26.23 -7.27 15.71
C PRO A 616 26.74 -6.42 16.88
N ILE A 617 26.78 -5.10 16.69
CA ILE A 617 27.06 -4.15 17.77
C ILE A 617 25.72 -3.73 18.38
N LEU A 618 25.51 -4.04 19.66
CA LEU A 618 24.26 -3.75 20.36
C LEU A 618 24.40 -2.47 21.19
N GLY A 619 23.51 -1.51 20.97
CA GLY A 619 23.29 -0.36 21.86
C GLY A 619 22.20 -0.65 22.89
N GLU A 620 21.65 0.39 23.53
CA GLU A 620 20.49 0.23 24.42
C GLU A 620 19.16 0.09 23.67
N ARG A 621 19.07 0.69 22.47
CA ARG A 621 17.82 0.84 21.69
C ARG A 621 18.00 0.66 20.17
N TRP A 622 19.15 0.14 19.75
CA TRP A 622 19.50 -0.02 18.34
C TRP A 622 20.53 -1.14 18.16
N ALA A 623 20.47 -1.85 17.05
CA ALA A 623 21.44 -2.88 16.67
C ALA A 623 22.16 -2.48 15.37
N ARG A 624 23.49 -2.51 15.34
CA ARG A 624 24.29 -2.21 14.15
C ARG A 624 24.86 -3.48 13.53
N ILE A 625 24.58 -3.67 12.26
CA ILE A 625 25.07 -4.76 11.42
C ILE A 625 26.21 -4.22 10.54
N GLY A 626 27.28 -5.00 10.43
CA GLY A 626 28.41 -4.69 9.55
C GLY A 626 29.76 -5.05 10.16
N PRO A 627 30.83 -4.36 9.75
CA PRO A 627 30.83 -3.18 8.89
C PRO A 627 30.61 -3.50 7.40
N LEU A 628 30.05 -2.52 6.69
CA LEU A 628 29.95 -2.44 5.23
C LEU A 628 31.06 -1.51 4.70
N VAL A 629 31.48 -1.71 3.46
CA VAL A 629 32.48 -0.88 2.78
C VAL A 629 31.84 -0.13 1.62
N ILE A 630 31.77 1.20 1.74
CA ILE A 630 31.31 2.10 0.67
C ILE A 630 32.52 2.47 -0.20
N LEU A 631 32.44 2.16 -1.50
CA LEU A 631 33.46 2.50 -2.48
C LEU A 631 33.02 3.74 -3.26
N ASP A 632 33.83 4.80 -3.23
CA ASP A 632 33.71 5.97 -4.10
C ASP A 632 34.95 6.09 -5.00
N ASP A 633 34.94 7.07 -5.93
CA ASP A 633 36.09 7.31 -6.81
C ASP A 633 37.35 7.79 -6.07
N ARG A 634 37.25 8.12 -4.78
CA ARG A 634 38.39 8.50 -3.94
C ARG A 634 39.02 7.30 -3.23
N VAL A 635 38.22 6.30 -2.85
CA VAL A 635 38.68 5.05 -2.22
C VAL A 635 39.19 4.05 -3.26
N ALA A 636 38.50 3.90 -4.40
CA ALA A 636 38.84 2.89 -5.40
C ALA A 636 38.62 3.39 -6.85
N PRO A 637 39.55 4.16 -7.44
CA PRO A 637 39.34 4.80 -8.75
C PRO A 637 39.05 3.80 -9.89
N ARG A 638 38.06 4.09 -10.74
CA ARG A 638 37.69 3.21 -11.88
C ARG A 638 38.79 2.98 -12.93
N SER A 639 39.65 3.97 -13.14
CA SER A 639 40.70 3.93 -14.18
C SER A 639 42.03 3.37 -13.69
N ALA A 640 42.09 2.87 -12.45
CA ALA A 640 43.31 2.34 -11.88
C ALA A 640 43.72 1.08 -12.67
N THR A 641 44.69 1.24 -13.57
CA THR A 641 45.21 0.14 -14.38
C THR A 641 46.11 -0.70 -13.48
N PRO A 642 45.96 -2.04 -13.41
CA PRO A 642 46.85 -2.86 -12.60
C PRO A 642 48.28 -2.73 -13.15
N GLY A 643 49.13 -1.99 -12.44
CA GLY A 643 50.57 -1.95 -12.71
C GLY A 643 51.26 -3.23 -12.23
N PRO A 644 52.56 -3.41 -12.54
CA PRO A 644 53.35 -4.45 -11.88
C PRO A 644 53.41 -4.17 -10.37
N VAL A 645 53.48 -5.23 -9.56
CA VAL A 645 53.74 -5.11 -8.13
C VAL A 645 55.10 -4.45 -7.93
N LEU A 646 55.14 -3.36 -7.18
CA LEU A 646 56.36 -2.63 -6.85
C LEU A 646 57.03 -3.21 -5.59
N ALA A 647 56.23 -3.49 -4.56
CA ALA A 647 56.68 -4.12 -3.32
C ALA A 647 55.51 -4.79 -2.58
N GLY A 648 55.82 -5.81 -1.79
CA GLY A 648 54.91 -6.47 -0.85
C GLY A 648 55.23 -6.07 0.59
N PHE A 649 54.22 -5.91 1.43
CA PHE A 649 54.35 -5.48 2.83
C PHE A 649 53.54 -6.37 3.78
N GLY A 650 54.06 -6.52 5.00
CA GLY A 650 53.47 -7.34 6.06
C GLY A 650 54.15 -8.70 6.21
N PRO A 651 53.83 -9.47 7.27
CA PRO A 651 54.53 -10.72 7.61
C PRO A 651 54.58 -11.76 6.48
N SER A 652 53.56 -11.77 5.61
CA SER A 652 53.47 -12.70 4.47
C SER A 652 53.40 -11.96 3.13
N ALA A 653 53.83 -10.69 3.07
CA ALA A 653 53.65 -9.83 1.89
C ALA A 653 52.19 -9.74 1.42
N GLU A 654 51.24 -9.67 2.36
CA GLU A 654 49.80 -9.66 2.09
C GLU A 654 49.27 -8.36 1.46
N LEU A 655 50.02 -7.26 1.56
CA LEU A 655 49.69 -5.99 0.92
C LEU A 655 50.68 -5.67 -0.20
N GLU A 656 50.18 -5.34 -1.37
CA GLU A 656 50.98 -5.00 -2.54
C GLU A 656 50.84 -3.52 -2.85
N LEU A 657 51.97 -2.83 -2.98
CA LEU A 657 52.04 -1.52 -3.59
C LEU A 657 52.15 -1.72 -5.11
N ILE A 658 51.19 -1.22 -5.86
CA ILE A 658 51.05 -1.38 -7.31
C ILE A 658 51.54 -0.15 -8.08
N GLY A 659 51.41 1.03 -7.47
CA GLY A 659 51.71 2.30 -8.14
C GLY A 659 51.97 3.44 -7.16
N ILE A 660 52.87 4.33 -7.57
CA ILE A 660 53.13 5.61 -6.91
C ILE A 660 53.02 6.71 -7.96
N GLN A 661 52.14 7.68 -7.73
CA GLN A 661 51.86 8.75 -8.68
C GLN A 661 51.90 10.11 -7.98
N ALA A 662 52.69 11.05 -8.48
CA ALA A 662 52.64 12.45 -8.04
C ALA A 662 51.48 13.15 -8.76
N GLU A 663 50.45 13.56 -8.02
CA GLU A 663 49.18 14.08 -8.57
C GLU A 663 49.12 15.62 -8.60
N ARG A 664 49.82 16.31 -7.68
CA ARG A 664 49.82 17.78 -7.61
C ARG A 664 51.15 18.32 -7.06
N PHE A 665 51.67 19.38 -7.67
CA PHE A 665 52.85 20.11 -7.20
C PHE A 665 52.50 21.53 -6.75
N GLY A 666 52.93 21.92 -5.56
CA GLY A 666 52.78 23.25 -4.95
C GLY A 666 53.74 23.40 -3.75
N SER A 667 53.36 24.16 -2.72
CA SER A 667 54.02 24.10 -1.39
C SER A 667 53.86 22.74 -0.70
N THR A 668 53.00 21.88 -1.25
CA THR A 668 52.78 20.49 -0.85
C THR A 668 52.69 19.64 -2.11
N ILE A 669 53.27 18.43 -2.06
CA ILE A 669 53.10 17.41 -3.10
C ILE A 669 52.03 16.43 -2.65
N SER A 670 51.04 16.19 -3.50
CA SER A 670 50.10 15.08 -3.29
C SER A 670 50.61 13.86 -4.04
N VAL A 671 50.89 12.78 -3.30
CA VAL A 671 51.32 11.48 -3.82
C VAL A 671 50.19 10.49 -3.66
N GLY A 672 49.65 9.98 -4.76
CA GLY A 672 48.73 8.85 -4.81
C GLY A 672 49.48 7.53 -4.76
N LEU A 673 49.10 6.66 -3.82
CA LEU A 673 49.62 5.30 -3.66
C LEU A 673 48.50 4.31 -3.98
N ASP A 674 48.72 3.43 -4.95
CA ASP A 674 47.80 2.37 -5.35
C ASP A 674 48.16 1.08 -4.62
N TRP A 675 47.26 0.60 -3.79
CA TRP A 675 47.41 -0.58 -2.96
C TRP A 675 46.47 -1.70 -3.37
N ARG A 676 46.93 -2.94 -3.26
CA ARG A 676 46.09 -4.14 -3.45
C ARG A 676 46.38 -5.14 -2.35
N ARG A 677 45.33 -5.67 -1.73
CA ARG A 677 45.47 -6.80 -0.81
C ARG A 677 45.48 -8.11 -1.59
N ARG A 678 46.43 -9.00 -1.30
CA ARG A 678 46.47 -10.35 -1.89
C ARG A 678 45.28 -11.17 -1.40
N PRO A 679 44.66 -11.99 -2.27
CA PRO A 679 43.69 -12.99 -1.82
C PRO A 679 44.39 -13.97 -0.86
N HIS A 680 43.91 -14.11 0.37
CA HIS A 680 44.55 -14.98 1.35
C HIS A 680 43.65 -16.14 1.75
N ALA A 681 44.08 -17.36 1.46
CA ALA A 681 43.44 -18.56 1.97
C ALA A 681 43.72 -18.69 3.47
N ALA A 682 42.71 -18.40 4.30
CA ALA A 682 42.65 -18.65 5.75
C ALA A 682 43.35 -17.63 6.68
N ARG A 683 42.67 -16.52 6.98
CA ARG A 683 42.70 -15.90 8.32
C ARG A 683 41.31 -15.39 8.72
N PRO A 684 40.79 -15.74 9.92
CA PRO A 684 39.59 -15.10 10.46
C PRO A 684 39.87 -13.61 10.72
N ARG A 685 38.96 -12.75 10.27
CA ARG A 685 38.99 -11.31 10.57
C ARG A 685 38.59 -11.09 12.02
N THR A 686 39.47 -10.50 12.83
CA THR A 686 39.09 -10.00 14.16
C THR A 686 38.36 -8.67 14.01
N LEU A 687 37.16 -8.57 14.58
CA LEU A 687 36.41 -7.31 14.66
C LEU A 687 37.26 -6.25 15.37
N PRO A 688 37.32 -4.99 14.89
CA PRO A 688 37.92 -3.91 15.65
C PRO A 688 37.19 -3.77 16.99
N SER A 689 37.92 -3.52 18.08
CA SER A 689 37.28 -3.20 19.36
C SER A 689 36.60 -1.84 19.24
N VAL A 690 35.28 -1.82 19.14
CA VAL A 690 34.45 -0.61 19.10
C VAL A 690 34.24 -0.15 20.55
N GLN A 691 34.58 1.11 20.85
CA GLN A 691 34.19 1.70 22.15
C GLN A 691 32.69 1.99 22.19
N PRO A 692 32.08 2.09 23.39
CA PRO A 692 30.65 2.45 23.56
C PRO A 692 30.24 3.77 22.87
N ALA A 693 31.21 4.62 22.52
CA ALA A 693 31.03 5.88 21.81
C ALA A 693 31.14 5.78 20.26
N GLY A 694 31.21 4.57 19.68
CA GLY A 694 31.17 4.35 18.23
C GLY A 694 32.49 4.58 17.49
N THR A 695 33.60 4.83 18.18
CA THR A 695 34.94 4.91 17.58
C THR A 695 35.60 3.53 17.59
N ALA A 696 35.97 3.05 16.40
CA ALA A 696 36.79 1.85 16.27
C ALA A 696 38.23 2.16 16.70
N ARG A 697 38.85 1.32 17.55
CA ARG A 697 40.31 1.24 17.57
C ARG A 697 40.75 0.49 16.32
N PHE A 698 41.69 1.08 15.61
CA PHE A 698 42.17 0.59 14.33
C PHE A 698 43.22 -0.51 14.55
N ASP A 699 43.38 -1.44 13.60
CA ASP A 699 44.69 -2.05 13.38
C ASP A 699 45.60 -0.89 12.96
N GLU A 700 46.38 -0.39 13.91
CA GLU A 700 47.01 0.93 13.79
C GLU A 700 48.26 0.83 12.91
N ALA A 701 48.13 0.65 11.60
CA ALA A 701 49.26 0.77 10.68
C ALA A 701 49.18 2.12 9.94
N SER A 702 50.30 2.85 9.92
CA SER A 702 50.46 4.10 9.19
C SER A 702 51.41 3.91 8.01
N VAL A 703 51.10 4.59 6.91
CA VAL A 703 51.98 4.65 5.74
C VAL A 703 52.92 5.83 5.93
N PHE A 704 54.23 5.57 5.88
CA PHE A 704 55.22 6.64 5.78
C PHE A 704 55.57 6.90 4.32
N VAL A 705 55.70 8.17 3.96
CA VAL A 705 56.13 8.59 2.62
C VAL A 705 57.23 9.62 2.79
N HIS A 706 58.45 9.21 2.54
CA HIS A 706 59.64 10.02 2.75
C HIS A 706 60.22 10.46 1.41
N LEU A 707 60.39 11.77 1.24
CA LEU A 707 61.08 12.36 0.11
C LEU A 707 62.58 12.39 0.39
N ILE A 708 63.37 11.69 -0.41
CA ILE A 708 64.82 11.56 -0.22
C ILE A 708 65.56 12.38 -1.28
N GLY A 709 66.53 13.18 -0.81
CA GLY A 709 67.43 13.98 -1.62
C GLY A 709 68.48 13.11 -2.32
N ALA A 710 69.14 13.67 -3.34
CA ALA A 710 70.18 12.95 -4.08
C ALA A 710 71.46 12.68 -3.27
N ASP A 711 71.61 13.36 -2.13
CA ASP A 711 72.62 13.15 -1.09
C ASP A 711 72.21 12.07 -0.07
N GLY A 712 71.03 11.45 -0.25
CA GLY A 712 70.46 10.46 0.67
C GLY A 712 69.77 11.08 1.89
N ARG A 713 69.71 12.41 2.00
CA ARG A 713 69.08 13.10 3.14
C ARG A 713 67.56 13.06 3.04
N LEU A 714 66.89 12.84 4.18
CA LEU A 714 65.44 13.01 4.29
C LEU A 714 65.08 14.49 4.14
N LEU A 715 64.37 14.85 3.07
CA LEU A 715 63.98 16.22 2.77
C LEU A 715 62.60 16.57 3.34
N ALA A 716 61.65 15.62 3.28
CA ALA A 716 60.28 15.84 3.75
C ALA A 716 59.58 14.51 4.03
N THR A 717 58.54 14.54 4.87
CA THR A 717 57.71 13.39 5.21
C THR A 717 56.23 13.68 4.92
N GLY A 718 55.46 12.64 4.61
CA GLY A 718 54.02 12.70 4.31
C GLY A 718 53.27 11.55 4.98
N ASP A 719 53.64 11.25 6.23
CA ASP A 719 53.11 10.12 6.97
C ASP A 719 51.63 10.31 7.29
N GLY A 720 50.88 9.23 7.19
CA GLY A 720 49.46 9.27 7.46
C GLY A 720 48.81 7.91 7.40
N PRO A 721 47.51 7.85 7.73
CA PRO A 721 46.77 6.60 7.65
C PRO A 721 46.64 6.14 6.19
N PRO A 722 46.58 4.83 5.94
CA PRO A 722 46.23 4.27 4.64
C PRO A 722 44.90 4.82 4.12
N ILE A 723 44.79 4.99 2.79
CA ILE A 723 43.55 5.42 2.09
C ILE A 723 42.91 6.67 2.73
N ASP A 724 43.72 7.68 3.06
CA ASP A 724 43.29 8.93 3.69
C ASP A 724 42.54 8.74 5.03
N GLY A 725 42.74 7.61 5.71
CA GLY A 725 42.02 7.24 6.94
C GLY A 725 40.57 6.80 6.71
N ARG A 726 40.16 6.57 5.47
CA ARG A 726 38.78 6.20 5.10
C ARG A 726 38.49 4.71 5.29
N LEU A 727 39.51 3.86 5.13
CA LEU A 727 39.36 2.41 5.19
C LEU A 727 40.62 1.74 5.76
N SER A 728 40.46 1.08 6.90
CA SER A 728 41.52 0.33 7.56
C SER A 728 41.93 -0.90 6.76
N ILE A 729 43.21 -1.27 6.83
CA ILE A 729 43.82 -2.38 6.07
C ILE A 729 43.06 -3.70 6.22
N GLY A 730 42.61 -4.04 7.43
CA GLY A 730 41.86 -5.29 7.69
C GLY A 730 40.55 -5.42 6.89
N TRP A 731 39.97 -4.28 6.47
CA TRP A 731 38.71 -4.17 5.73
C TRP A 731 38.92 -3.91 4.23
N TRP A 732 40.17 -3.91 3.76
CA TRP A 732 40.45 -3.80 2.34
C TRP A 732 39.90 -5.03 1.61
N PRO A 733 39.04 -4.83 0.59
CA PRO A 733 38.55 -5.92 -0.23
C PRO A 733 39.71 -6.59 -0.95
N GLU A 734 39.72 -7.92 -0.99
CA GLU A 734 40.76 -8.67 -1.65
C GLU A 734 40.78 -8.39 -3.17
N GLY A 735 41.98 -8.24 -3.73
CA GLY A 735 42.17 -8.01 -5.17
C GLY A 735 41.76 -6.63 -5.69
N LEU A 736 41.02 -5.83 -4.91
CA LEU A 736 40.60 -4.49 -5.31
C LEU A 736 41.76 -3.49 -5.19
N LEU A 737 41.92 -2.64 -6.21
CA LEU A 737 42.92 -1.58 -6.22
C LEU A 737 42.37 -0.35 -5.49
N LEU A 738 42.98 -0.01 -4.36
CA LEU A 738 42.61 1.11 -3.50
C LEU A 738 43.64 2.22 -3.60
N ARG A 739 43.23 3.48 -3.69
CA ARG A 739 44.16 4.62 -3.79
C ARG A 739 44.12 5.46 -2.52
N GLY A 740 45.27 5.68 -1.90
CA GLY A 740 45.45 6.65 -0.81
C GLY A 740 46.30 7.83 -1.25
N ARG A 741 46.06 9.02 -0.68
CA ARG A 741 46.80 10.25 -0.99
C ARG A 741 47.59 10.73 0.22
N HIS A 742 48.88 10.92 0.02
CA HIS A 742 49.78 11.45 1.03
C HIS A 742 50.25 12.84 0.63
N ALA A 743 50.12 13.78 1.56
CA ALA A 743 50.54 15.16 1.37
C ALA A 743 51.93 15.34 1.98
N ILE A 744 52.93 15.64 1.15
CA ILE A 744 54.30 15.92 1.57
C ILE A 744 54.50 17.43 1.54
N ALA A 745 54.62 18.07 2.70
CA ALA A 745 54.91 19.49 2.79
C ALA A 745 56.37 19.75 2.37
N LEU A 746 56.58 20.60 1.38
CA LEU A 746 57.92 20.89 0.90
C LEU A 746 58.59 21.94 1.79
N PRO A 747 59.85 21.73 2.20
CA PRO A 747 60.63 22.75 2.88
C PRO A 747 60.78 24.02 2.03
N SER A 748 60.75 25.18 2.66
CA SER A 748 60.92 26.47 1.97
C SER A 748 62.36 26.73 1.52
N ASP A 749 63.32 25.96 2.01
CA ASP A 749 64.76 26.04 1.75
C ASP A 749 65.25 25.07 0.67
N LEU A 750 64.35 24.39 -0.04
CA LEU A 750 64.73 23.52 -1.17
C LEU A 750 65.47 24.30 -2.25
N THR A 751 66.61 23.77 -2.71
CA THR A 751 67.37 24.38 -3.80
C THR A 751 66.63 24.31 -5.14
N ALA A 752 66.93 25.23 -6.05
CA ALA A 752 66.38 25.21 -7.41
C ALA A 752 66.68 23.89 -8.17
N SER A 753 67.76 23.20 -7.79
CA SER A 753 68.14 21.90 -8.36
C SER A 753 67.27 20.75 -7.85
N GLU A 754 66.95 20.73 -6.55
CA GLU A 754 66.06 19.75 -5.93
C GLU A 754 64.62 19.92 -6.42
N LEU A 755 64.14 21.18 -6.49
CA LEU A 755 62.82 21.50 -7.05
C LEU A 755 62.68 21.07 -8.52
N ARG A 756 63.75 21.19 -9.32
CA ARG A 756 63.76 20.74 -10.71
C ARG A 756 63.69 19.22 -10.80
N ARG A 757 64.54 18.49 -10.06
CA ARG A 757 64.54 17.01 -10.04
C ARG A 757 63.20 16.46 -9.56
N LEU A 758 62.60 17.11 -8.57
CA LEU A 758 61.28 16.76 -8.05
C LEU A 758 60.19 16.88 -9.11
N ARG A 759 60.17 17.98 -9.87
CA ARG A 759 59.23 18.21 -10.99
C ARG A 759 59.47 17.33 -12.21
N GLU A 760 60.66 16.77 -12.34
CA GLU A 760 61.04 15.81 -13.39
C GLU A 760 60.80 14.35 -12.96
N GLY A 761 60.34 14.12 -11.71
CA GLY A 761 60.10 12.78 -11.18
C GLY A 761 61.41 12.02 -10.96
N ARG A 762 62.50 12.72 -10.67
CA ARG A 762 63.86 12.17 -10.46
C ARG A 762 64.27 12.13 -9.00
N MET A 763 63.35 12.39 -8.08
CA MET A 763 63.57 12.28 -6.64
C MET A 763 63.05 10.92 -6.16
N GLU A 764 63.75 10.33 -5.20
CA GLU A 764 63.38 9.05 -4.61
C GLU A 764 62.29 9.27 -3.55
N LEU A 765 61.23 8.47 -3.63
CA LEU A 765 60.28 8.31 -2.54
C LEU A 765 60.53 6.98 -1.86
N ARG A 766 60.64 7.00 -0.54
CA ARG A 766 60.61 5.81 0.30
C ARG A 766 59.24 5.63 0.90
N VAL A 767 58.61 4.49 0.62
CA VAL A 767 57.26 4.15 1.06
C VAL A 767 57.29 2.86 1.85
N GLY A 768 56.69 2.86 3.02
CA GLY A 768 56.50 1.66 3.82
C GLY A 768 55.40 1.82 4.86
N LEU A 769 55.24 0.78 5.69
CA LEU A 769 54.22 0.69 6.72
C LEU A 769 54.89 0.53 8.08
N TYR A 770 54.30 1.12 9.11
CA TYR A 770 54.70 0.90 10.49
C TYR A 770 53.49 0.77 11.39
N ASP A 771 53.64 -0.02 12.46
CA ASP A 771 52.67 -0.09 13.54
C ASP A 771 52.73 1.20 14.36
N LEU A 772 51.63 1.94 14.43
CA LEU A 772 51.49 3.26 15.05
C LEU A 772 51.69 3.19 16.56
N ALA A 773 51.28 2.10 17.21
CA ALA A 773 51.42 1.92 18.65
C ALA A 773 52.88 1.69 19.08
N SER A 774 53.60 0.86 18.33
CA SER A 774 54.99 0.47 18.64
C SER A 774 56.06 1.22 17.86
N GLY A 775 55.69 1.90 16.77
CA GLY A 775 56.62 2.52 15.82
C GLY A 775 57.40 1.53 14.95
N ILE A 776 57.12 0.22 15.05
CA ILE A 776 57.89 -0.82 14.37
C ILE A 776 57.47 -0.92 12.90
N ARG A 777 58.45 -0.87 11.99
CA ARG A 777 58.21 -1.03 10.55
C ARG A 777 57.79 -2.45 10.21
N TRP A 778 56.81 -2.58 9.32
CA TRP A 778 56.38 -3.86 8.79
C TRP A 778 57.40 -4.41 7.80
N PRO A 779 57.63 -5.73 7.74
CA PRO A 779 58.50 -6.33 6.74
C PRO A 779 58.10 -5.93 5.32
N ALA A 780 59.07 -5.55 4.48
CA ALA A 780 58.87 -5.20 3.08
C ALA A 780 59.68 -6.12 2.16
N PHE A 781 59.10 -6.47 1.01
CA PHE A 781 59.66 -7.43 0.06
C PHE A 781 59.59 -6.88 -1.37
N ASP A 782 60.61 -7.17 -2.18
CA ASP A 782 60.60 -6.90 -3.60
C ASP A 782 59.66 -7.88 -4.36
N PRO A 783 59.42 -7.68 -5.67
CA PRO A 783 58.57 -8.57 -6.45
C PRO A 783 59.10 -10.02 -6.57
N ALA A 784 60.38 -10.25 -6.29
CA ALA A 784 61.00 -11.58 -6.26
C ALA A 784 60.93 -12.24 -4.86
N GLY A 785 60.38 -11.57 -3.86
CA GLY A 785 60.25 -12.05 -2.48
C GLY A 785 61.49 -11.82 -1.60
N GLN A 786 62.47 -11.04 -2.05
CA GLN A 786 63.62 -10.65 -1.23
C GLN A 786 63.26 -9.48 -0.33
N ARG A 787 63.76 -9.49 0.91
CA ARG A 787 63.49 -8.44 1.89
C ARG A 787 64.18 -7.13 1.47
N LEU A 788 63.46 -6.02 1.54
CA LEU A 788 63.94 -4.69 1.16
C LEU A 788 64.70 -4.02 2.32
N ASP A 789 65.71 -3.23 1.97
CA ASP A 789 66.43 -2.39 2.94
C ASP A 789 65.50 -1.35 3.57
N ASP A 790 65.75 -1.01 4.84
CA ASP A 790 64.93 -0.08 5.65
C ASP A 790 63.44 -0.46 5.76
N GLU A 791 63.06 -1.67 5.33
CA GLU A 791 61.66 -2.11 5.21
C GLU A 791 60.81 -1.15 4.36
N ALA A 792 61.40 -0.58 3.32
CA ALA A 792 60.77 0.44 2.49
C ALA A 792 60.99 0.16 1.01
N TYR A 793 59.97 0.39 0.19
CA TYR A 793 60.14 0.52 -1.24
C TYR A 793 60.82 1.86 -1.54
N ALA A 794 61.90 1.84 -2.33
CA ALA A 794 62.58 3.03 -2.82
C ALA A 794 62.37 3.17 -4.33
N GLY A 795 61.76 4.27 -4.78
CA GLY A 795 61.57 4.50 -6.21
C GLY A 795 61.05 5.88 -6.56
N ALA A 796 61.15 6.24 -7.83
CA ALA A 796 60.67 7.52 -8.34
C ALA A 796 59.15 7.49 -8.63
N PRO A 797 58.37 8.54 -8.26
CA PRO A 797 56.96 8.62 -8.58
C PRO A 797 56.75 8.87 -10.08
N ARG A 798 55.69 8.28 -10.66
CA ARG A 798 55.22 8.70 -11.99
C ARG A 798 54.49 10.04 -11.87
N ILE A 799 54.79 10.99 -12.73
CA ILE A 799 54.09 12.29 -12.73
C ILE A 799 52.75 12.14 -13.45
N ALA A 800 51.65 12.51 -12.79
CA ALA A 800 50.34 12.53 -13.42
C ALA A 800 50.25 13.59 -14.53
N PRO A 801 49.58 13.32 -15.66
CA PRO A 801 49.30 14.33 -16.68
C PRO A 801 48.56 15.53 -16.07
N GLY A 802 49.15 16.73 -16.15
CA GLY A 802 48.57 17.96 -15.57
C GLY A 802 48.88 18.22 -14.09
N ALA A 803 49.72 17.39 -13.43
CA ALA A 803 50.14 17.61 -12.03
C ALA A 803 50.96 18.90 -11.82
N GLN A 804 51.57 19.42 -12.89
CA GLN A 804 52.23 20.72 -12.92
C GLN A 804 51.17 21.81 -13.02
N GLY A 805 50.68 22.30 -11.88
CA GLY A 805 49.95 23.57 -11.83
C GLY A 805 50.83 24.70 -12.35
N ARG A 806 50.22 25.70 -12.98
CA ARG A 806 50.90 26.96 -13.36
C ARG A 806 51.67 27.57 -12.20
#